data_AF-A0A959B794-F1
#
_entry.id   AF-A0A959B794-F1
#
_cell.length_a   1.000
_cell.length_b   1.000
_cell.length_c   1.000
_cell.angle_alpha   90.00
_cell.angle_beta   90.00
_cell.angle_gamma   90.00
#
_symmetry.space_group_name_H-M   'P 1'
#
loop_
_entity.id
_entity.type
_entity.pdbx_description
1 polymer ?
#
loop_
_entity_poly.entity_id
_entity_poly.type
_entity_poly.pdbx_seq_one_letter_code
_entity_poly.pdbx_strand_id
1 'polypeptide(L)'
;MRLFLLLGAVCALSFGAAAQTVFFYQDSNNPGYYDTGLAFPTSPSFLEQAGPSGDKIPVEYDIPPYEGNNSLRIRWQSQSGGDWSALVIAPGFPFQNITNTDTLSFWAYAPEAIAAGDWPLIFMEGAPGATKSRKYALGPYAGDLPAGQWKQVKIPLSLFFDDPNQSNINFSQTKAIIFGQDAADGVEHTLLIDEVKTYNGSMSADPVAAPEGLTAAGYDSHVELNWTAGSEPQLAGYRIYRSTDNGQSFQPLRYLSGVNSRFIDFVRPLGANLNLQYRIAALNTTGQESPLSNTAVTSTFDMTDDQLLDMVQQYTFRYFWDFAHPVSGLIRERNTSGDVVTMGGTGFGVMAILVGIERGFITRQQGMERIQQMAAFLGNADRFHGAFPHWMNGATGQVHPFSTQDDGGDIVETAFLFEGLLTAREYFNLDTPEEAALREQITQLWEAVEWNWYRKQNQNVIFWHWSPNYNYAINLPVRGWNETMMVYLLAIASPTEGVPAGLYHSGWAGGNYASGLSYYGFQLPVGTGLGGPLFFTQYSFLGFDPRDKRDQYANYFIQGRNQSLINRAYCISNPLGHEGYNEFVWGLTASDDPLVGYLAHEPQVSRDNGTMAPTGALSAMPYTPTQSIATLKYYYRQLGHRLWGPMGFYDAFHLGLDWYADSYLAIDQGPIICMIENYRTQLLWNHFMANPEIQDALDAIGFVPDTTVVATETPSLSSGIDLSAYPNPAQDKLMMELAVAKNTGLSATLLDSKGNLVIQLIDGRHFAPGNYTVPIDTRRLSNGVYFLQVRTEQTALTRRIMILK
;
A
#
# COMPACT_ATOMS: atom_id res chain seq x y z
N MET A 1 -6.20 -60.47 17.27
CA MET A 1 -7.60 -60.92 17.41
C MET A 1 -8.17 -60.38 18.72
N ARG A 2 -8.82 -59.21 18.68
CA ARG A 2 -9.86 -58.77 19.63
C ARG A 2 -10.64 -57.65 18.96
N LEU A 3 -11.90 -57.96 18.73
CA LEU A 3 -12.92 -57.22 18.00
C LEU A 3 -13.60 -56.26 18.99
N PHE A 4 -13.84 -55.01 18.61
CA PHE A 4 -14.92 -54.21 19.16
C PHE A 4 -15.63 -53.49 18.01
N LEU A 5 -16.90 -53.83 17.82
CA LEU A 5 -17.83 -53.19 16.90
C LEU A 5 -18.18 -51.79 17.43
N LEU A 6 -18.06 -50.77 16.57
CA LEU A 6 -18.81 -49.53 16.71
C LEU A 6 -19.91 -49.52 15.63
N LEU A 7 -21.16 -49.49 16.07
CA LEU A 7 -22.30 -49.14 15.22
C LEU A 7 -22.17 -47.67 14.83
N GLY A 8 -21.87 -47.40 13.55
CA GLY A 8 -22.01 -46.08 12.96
C GLY A 8 -23.47 -45.85 12.58
N ALA A 9 -24.13 -44.92 13.28
CA ALA A 9 -25.38 -44.34 12.81
C ALA A 9 -25.06 -43.51 11.55
N VAL A 10 -25.50 -44.01 10.39
CA VAL A 10 -25.48 -43.24 9.14
C VAL A 10 -26.58 -42.18 9.26
N CYS A 11 -26.22 -41.00 9.75
CA CYS A 11 -26.96 -39.79 9.42
C CYS A 11 -26.77 -39.57 7.92
N ALA A 12 -27.77 -39.93 7.13
CA ALA A 12 -27.90 -39.42 5.77
C ALA A 12 -28.17 -37.92 5.88
N LEU A 13 -27.10 -37.12 5.90
CA LEU A 13 -27.17 -35.71 5.55
C LEU A 13 -27.62 -35.67 4.10
N SER A 14 -28.90 -35.39 3.88
CA SER A 14 -29.37 -34.92 2.59
C SER A 14 -28.71 -33.56 2.35
N PHE A 15 -27.59 -33.56 1.63
CA PHE A 15 -27.10 -32.34 0.99
C PHE A 15 -28.18 -31.89 0.01
N GLY A 16 -29.01 -30.93 0.43
CA GLY A 16 -29.78 -30.14 -0.51
C GLY A 16 -28.80 -29.56 -1.52
N ALA A 17 -29.10 -29.68 -2.81
CA ALA A 17 -28.29 -29.08 -3.86
C ALA A 17 -28.14 -27.58 -3.55
N ALA A 18 -26.92 -27.14 -3.24
CA ALA A 18 -26.66 -25.73 -3.01
C ALA A 18 -26.92 -24.97 -4.31
N ALA A 19 -27.60 -23.83 -4.23
CA ALA A 19 -27.73 -22.92 -5.37
C ALA A 19 -26.34 -22.53 -5.88
N GLN A 20 -26.10 -22.78 -7.16
CA GLN A 20 -24.81 -22.53 -7.81
C GLN A 20 -24.89 -21.18 -8.54
N THR A 21 -23.96 -20.27 -8.25
CA THR A 21 -23.66 -19.08 -9.05
C THR A 21 -22.21 -19.20 -9.54
N VAL A 22 -21.98 -18.95 -10.83
CA VAL A 22 -20.69 -19.06 -11.49
C VAL A 22 -20.38 -17.75 -12.20
N PHE A 23 -19.32 -17.07 -11.78
CA PHE A 23 -18.87 -15.82 -12.38
C PHE A 23 -17.82 -16.05 -13.46
N PHE A 24 -17.97 -15.34 -14.57
CA PHE A 24 -16.97 -15.21 -15.64
C PHE A 24 -16.30 -13.83 -15.61
N TYR A 25 -16.99 -12.81 -15.09
CA TYR A 25 -16.44 -11.48 -14.82
C TYR A 25 -17.22 -10.79 -13.69
N GLN A 26 -16.51 -10.02 -12.87
CA GLN A 26 -17.04 -9.14 -11.82
C GLN A 26 -16.25 -7.84 -11.76
N ASP A 27 -14.93 -7.96 -11.84
CA ASP A 27 -14.00 -6.86 -11.94
C ASP A 27 -12.71 -7.39 -12.56
N SER A 28 -11.98 -6.49 -13.20
CA SER A 28 -10.58 -6.70 -13.52
C SER A 28 -9.71 -6.10 -12.41
N ASN A 29 -8.72 -6.86 -11.94
CA ASN A 29 -7.64 -6.30 -11.11
C ASN A 29 -6.63 -5.53 -11.96
N ASN A 30 -6.65 -5.76 -13.27
CA ASN A 30 -5.83 -5.04 -14.23
C ASN A 30 -6.65 -3.90 -14.87
N PRO A 31 -6.17 -2.66 -14.80
CA PRO A 31 -6.95 -1.50 -15.17
C PRO A 31 -6.89 -1.10 -16.65
N GLY A 32 -5.95 -1.64 -17.42
CA GLY A 32 -5.96 -1.47 -18.87
C GLY A 32 -6.86 -2.48 -19.59
N TYR A 33 -6.93 -3.71 -19.06
CA TYR A 33 -7.55 -4.84 -19.75
C TYR A 33 -7.89 -5.98 -18.78
N TYR A 34 -8.71 -6.93 -19.22
CA TYR A 34 -9.02 -8.11 -18.43
C TYR A 34 -8.06 -9.25 -18.75
N ASP A 35 -7.22 -9.66 -17.79
CA ASP A 35 -6.12 -10.61 -18.00
C ASP A 35 -6.57 -11.93 -18.65
N THR A 36 -7.75 -12.41 -18.26
CA THR A 36 -8.35 -13.63 -18.81
C THR A 36 -9.30 -13.38 -19.99
N GLY A 37 -9.65 -12.12 -20.26
CA GLY A 37 -10.43 -11.72 -21.41
C GLY A 37 -9.61 -11.79 -22.70
N LEU A 38 -10.16 -12.36 -23.78
CA LEU A 38 -9.51 -12.43 -25.08
C LEU A 38 -10.36 -11.78 -26.16
N ALA A 39 -9.75 -10.98 -27.02
CA ALA A 39 -10.38 -10.25 -28.12
C ALA A 39 -9.71 -10.64 -29.45
N PHE A 40 -10.49 -11.13 -30.40
CA PHE A 40 -10.03 -11.63 -31.70
C PHE A 40 -10.81 -11.00 -32.87
N PRO A 41 -10.28 -9.93 -33.50
CA PRO A 41 -10.83 -9.37 -34.74
C PRO A 41 -10.35 -10.14 -35.99
N THR A 42 -11.18 -10.16 -37.02
CA THR A 42 -10.87 -10.61 -38.38
C THR A 42 -11.29 -9.53 -39.37
N SER A 43 -10.31 -8.98 -40.09
CA SER A 43 -10.50 -7.93 -41.11
C SER A 43 -11.51 -8.36 -42.19
N PRO A 44 -12.33 -7.43 -42.73
CA PRO A 44 -12.37 -5.98 -42.49
C PRO A 44 -13.05 -5.51 -41.19
N SER A 45 -13.53 -6.39 -40.32
CA SER A 45 -14.16 -5.97 -39.06
C SER A 45 -13.14 -5.53 -38.02
N PHE A 46 -13.58 -4.68 -37.10
CA PHE A 46 -12.79 -4.13 -36.00
C PHE A 46 -13.35 -4.59 -34.65
N LEU A 47 -12.46 -4.86 -33.71
CA LEU A 47 -12.71 -5.02 -32.28
C LEU A 47 -11.56 -4.36 -31.54
N GLU A 48 -11.86 -3.53 -30.55
CA GLU A 48 -10.85 -2.91 -29.68
C GLU A 48 -10.08 -4.00 -28.91
N GLN A 49 -8.75 -3.89 -28.90
CA GLN A 49 -7.85 -4.80 -28.19
C GLN A 49 -6.93 -3.99 -27.28
N ALA A 50 -6.57 -4.57 -26.15
CA ALA A 50 -5.66 -3.99 -25.18
C ALA A 50 -4.60 -4.99 -24.70
N GLY A 51 -3.73 -4.52 -23.81
CA GLY A 51 -2.68 -5.31 -23.18
C GLY A 51 -1.44 -5.56 -24.05
N PRO A 52 -0.36 -6.06 -23.44
CA PRO A 52 0.95 -6.18 -24.09
C PRO A 52 0.95 -7.18 -25.26
N SER A 53 0.09 -8.18 -25.23
CA SER A 53 -0.12 -9.14 -26.31
C SER A 53 -1.03 -8.63 -27.43
N GLY A 54 -1.70 -7.48 -27.22
CA GLY A 54 -2.65 -6.92 -28.19
C GLY A 54 -3.85 -7.83 -28.46
N ASP A 55 -4.25 -8.65 -27.50
CA ASP A 55 -5.33 -9.64 -27.65
C ASP A 55 -6.31 -9.64 -26.46
N LYS A 56 -6.26 -8.64 -25.58
CA LYS A 56 -7.10 -8.59 -24.38
C LYS A 56 -8.32 -7.71 -24.57
N ILE A 57 -9.37 -8.02 -23.80
CA ILE A 57 -10.57 -7.16 -23.73
C ILE A 57 -10.22 -5.93 -22.89
N PRO A 58 -10.37 -4.70 -23.42
CA PRO A 58 -10.18 -3.47 -22.66
C PRO A 58 -11.16 -3.36 -21.48
N VAL A 59 -10.76 -2.59 -20.46
CA VAL A 59 -11.57 -2.31 -19.27
C VAL A 59 -11.94 -0.82 -19.24
N GLU A 60 -13.14 -0.50 -18.77
CA GLU A 60 -13.67 0.86 -18.62
C GLU A 60 -13.74 1.27 -17.14
N TYR A 61 -13.25 2.47 -16.84
CA TYR A 61 -13.16 3.05 -15.50
C TYR A 61 -13.82 4.43 -15.38
N ASP A 62 -13.92 5.17 -16.48
CA ASP A 62 -14.43 6.54 -16.45
C ASP A 62 -15.95 6.57 -16.36
N ILE A 63 -16.60 5.56 -16.94
CA ILE A 63 -18.03 5.34 -16.82
C ILE A 63 -18.27 4.44 -15.61
N PRO A 64 -19.04 4.89 -14.59
CA PRO A 64 -19.30 4.08 -13.41
C PRO A 64 -19.84 2.69 -13.78
N PRO A 65 -19.19 1.61 -13.31
CA PRO A 65 -19.67 0.25 -13.53
C PRO A 65 -21.05 0.06 -12.88
N TYR A 66 -21.73 -1.03 -13.22
CA TYR A 66 -22.96 -1.36 -12.50
C TYR A 66 -22.63 -1.70 -11.05
N GLU A 67 -21.58 -2.50 -10.86
CA GLU A 67 -21.12 -2.94 -9.56
C GLU A 67 -19.61 -3.20 -9.63
N GLY A 68 -18.82 -2.57 -8.76
CA GLY A 68 -17.38 -2.81 -8.76
C GLY A 68 -16.54 -1.57 -9.02
N ASN A 69 -15.34 -1.79 -9.56
CA ASN A 69 -14.39 -0.73 -9.91
C ASN A 69 -14.38 -0.46 -11.41
N ASN A 70 -14.73 -1.46 -12.22
CA ASN A 70 -14.69 -1.37 -13.66
C ASN A 70 -15.69 -2.29 -14.37
N SER A 71 -15.84 -2.08 -15.68
CA SER A 71 -16.61 -2.94 -16.58
C SER A 71 -15.79 -3.33 -17.81
N LEU A 72 -16.14 -4.41 -18.50
CA LEU A 72 -15.46 -4.78 -19.75
C LEU A 72 -15.99 -3.92 -20.90
N ARG A 73 -15.10 -3.34 -21.70
CA ARG A 73 -15.46 -2.57 -22.89
C ARG A 73 -15.32 -3.42 -24.15
N ILE A 74 -16.44 -3.67 -24.81
CA ILE A 74 -16.50 -4.29 -26.13
C ILE A 74 -16.86 -3.18 -27.13
N ARG A 75 -15.86 -2.66 -27.84
CA ARG A 75 -16.03 -1.67 -28.90
C ARG A 75 -15.72 -2.31 -30.25
N TRP A 76 -16.69 -2.31 -31.17
CA TRP A 76 -16.57 -3.05 -32.43
C TRP A 76 -17.15 -2.26 -33.61
N GLN A 77 -16.74 -2.64 -34.81
CA GLN A 77 -17.37 -2.23 -36.06
C GLN A 77 -17.42 -3.43 -37.00
N SER A 78 -18.62 -3.87 -37.34
CA SER A 78 -18.83 -5.09 -38.13
C SER A 78 -18.88 -4.76 -39.62
N GLN A 79 -18.03 -5.42 -40.42
CA GLN A 79 -17.95 -5.23 -41.87
C GLN A 79 -18.23 -6.55 -42.60
N SER A 80 -18.83 -6.45 -43.79
CA SER A 80 -19.12 -7.63 -44.61
C SER A 80 -17.80 -8.32 -45.00
N GLY A 81 -17.71 -9.62 -44.71
CA GLY A 81 -16.51 -10.42 -44.96
C GLY A 81 -15.50 -10.44 -43.80
N GLY A 82 -15.74 -9.70 -42.71
CA GLY A 82 -14.98 -9.77 -41.46
C GLY A 82 -15.69 -10.61 -40.39
N ASP A 83 -15.05 -10.78 -39.24
CA ASP A 83 -15.61 -11.42 -38.04
C ASP A 83 -14.94 -10.83 -36.80
N TRP A 84 -15.51 -11.04 -35.61
CA TRP A 84 -14.82 -10.77 -34.35
C TRP A 84 -15.41 -11.61 -33.21
N SER A 85 -14.60 -11.85 -32.17
CA SER A 85 -15.08 -12.47 -30.93
C SER A 85 -14.35 -11.96 -29.69
N ALA A 86 -15.10 -11.69 -28.63
CA ALA A 86 -14.63 -11.34 -27.30
C ALA A 86 -15.01 -12.44 -26.30
N LEU A 87 -14.02 -13.14 -25.74
CA LEU A 87 -14.17 -14.26 -24.82
C LEU A 87 -13.99 -13.76 -23.39
N VAL A 88 -15.06 -13.84 -22.59
CA VAL A 88 -15.03 -13.55 -21.16
C VAL A 88 -14.79 -14.86 -20.41
N ILE A 89 -13.60 -14.99 -19.81
CA ILE A 89 -13.14 -16.19 -19.12
C ILE A 89 -12.93 -15.85 -17.64
N ALA A 90 -13.36 -16.74 -16.75
CA ALA A 90 -13.16 -16.56 -15.32
C ALA A 90 -11.66 -16.42 -14.94
N PRO A 91 -11.32 -15.69 -13.86
CA PRO A 91 -9.94 -15.52 -13.42
C PRO A 91 -9.22 -16.85 -13.20
N GLY A 92 -7.96 -16.95 -13.65
CA GLY A 92 -7.17 -18.19 -13.57
C GLY A 92 -7.41 -19.21 -14.69
N PHE A 93 -8.19 -18.85 -15.73
CA PHE A 93 -8.54 -19.74 -16.85
C PHE A 93 -9.11 -21.12 -16.42
N PRO A 94 -10.03 -21.24 -15.44
CA PRO A 94 -10.61 -22.52 -15.09
C PRO A 94 -11.61 -23.00 -16.14
N PHE A 95 -11.93 -24.30 -16.12
CA PHE A 95 -13.20 -24.79 -16.65
C PHE A 95 -14.26 -24.69 -15.56
N GLN A 96 -15.44 -24.20 -15.92
CA GLN A 96 -16.58 -24.02 -15.04
C GLN A 96 -17.65 -25.06 -15.33
N ASN A 97 -18.24 -25.63 -14.27
CA ASN A 97 -19.45 -26.44 -14.41
C ASN A 97 -20.68 -25.54 -14.27
N ILE A 98 -21.45 -25.37 -15.34
CA ILE A 98 -22.68 -24.56 -15.32
C ILE A 98 -23.96 -25.41 -15.41
N THR A 99 -23.86 -26.75 -15.35
CA THR A 99 -25.02 -27.64 -15.58
C THR A 99 -26.09 -27.56 -14.49
N ASN A 100 -25.78 -27.00 -13.32
CA ASN A 100 -26.78 -26.79 -12.26
C ASN A 100 -27.35 -25.36 -12.25
N THR A 101 -27.04 -24.55 -13.27
CA THR A 101 -27.56 -23.19 -13.46
C THR A 101 -28.60 -23.17 -14.58
N ASP A 102 -29.50 -22.20 -14.59
CA ASP A 102 -30.58 -22.09 -15.59
C ASP A 102 -30.62 -20.74 -16.33
N THR A 103 -29.87 -19.76 -15.85
CA THR A 103 -29.88 -18.38 -16.36
C THR A 103 -28.46 -17.88 -16.53
N LEU A 104 -28.13 -17.36 -17.72
CA LEU A 104 -26.99 -16.49 -17.97
C LEU A 104 -27.45 -15.04 -17.81
N SER A 105 -26.69 -14.24 -17.05
CA SER A 105 -26.96 -12.82 -16.84
C SER A 105 -25.69 -12.00 -16.94
N PHE A 106 -25.87 -10.76 -17.39
CA PHE A 106 -24.88 -9.69 -17.30
C PHE A 106 -25.62 -8.34 -17.31
N TRP A 107 -24.97 -7.30 -16.82
CA TRP A 107 -25.41 -5.92 -16.99
C TRP A 107 -24.77 -5.32 -18.22
N ALA A 108 -25.54 -4.51 -18.95
CA ALA A 108 -25.13 -3.87 -20.19
C ALA A 108 -25.37 -2.36 -20.12
N TYR A 109 -24.39 -1.58 -20.57
CA TYR A 109 -24.48 -0.13 -20.74
C TYR A 109 -23.90 0.23 -22.09
N ALA A 110 -24.47 1.24 -22.75
CA ALA A 110 -23.89 1.79 -23.96
C ALA A 110 -23.93 3.33 -23.92
N PRO A 111 -22.81 4.02 -24.25
CA PRO A 111 -22.80 5.48 -24.39
C PRO A 111 -23.79 5.98 -25.44
N GLU A 112 -23.98 5.19 -26.50
CA GLU A 112 -24.95 5.41 -27.57
C GLU A 112 -25.98 4.26 -27.57
N ALA A 113 -27.20 4.51 -28.06
CA ALA A 113 -28.24 3.49 -28.01
C ALA A 113 -27.93 2.35 -28.99
N ILE A 114 -28.16 1.10 -28.56
CA ILE A 114 -28.01 -0.10 -29.40
C ILE A 114 -29.40 -0.68 -29.65
N ALA A 115 -29.81 -0.75 -30.91
CA ALA A 115 -31.10 -1.35 -31.26
C ALA A 115 -31.06 -2.87 -31.07
N ALA A 116 -32.23 -3.49 -30.86
CA ALA A 116 -32.33 -4.93 -30.66
C ALA A 116 -31.66 -5.76 -31.77
N GLY A 117 -31.61 -5.26 -33.01
CA GLY A 117 -30.98 -5.93 -34.15
C GLY A 117 -29.45 -5.79 -34.23
N ASP A 118 -28.85 -4.88 -33.46
CA ASP A 118 -27.44 -4.52 -33.57
C ASP A 118 -26.59 -5.10 -32.43
N TRP A 119 -27.21 -5.89 -31.54
CA TRP A 119 -26.49 -6.59 -30.49
C TRP A 119 -25.51 -7.63 -31.06
N PRO A 120 -24.37 -7.88 -30.38
CA PRO A 120 -23.54 -9.04 -30.66
C PRO A 120 -24.30 -10.38 -30.56
N LEU A 121 -23.78 -11.39 -31.25
CA LEU A 121 -24.14 -12.78 -30.99
C LEU A 121 -23.56 -13.24 -29.65
N ILE A 122 -24.26 -14.16 -28.98
CA ILE A 122 -23.80 -14.83 -27.76
C ILE A 122 -23.60 -16.32 -27.99
N PHE A 123 -22.52 -16.87 -27.47
CA PHE A 123 -22.19 -18.30 -27.48
C PHE A 123 -21.21 -18.65 -26.37
N MET A 124 -20.89 -19.93 -26.23
CA MET A 124 -19.99 -20.45 -25.20
C MET A 124 -18.87 -21.26 -25.82
N GLU A 125 -17.73 -21.34 -25.11
CA GLU A 125 -16.69 -22.32 -25.40
C GLU A 125 -16.57 -23.30 -24.24
N GLY A 126 -16.32 -24.57 -24.54
CA GLY A 126 -16.15 -25.62 -23.55
C GLY A 126 -15.46 -26.87 -24.12
N ALA A 127 -15.26 -27.87 -23.27
CA ALA A 127 -14.60 -29.12 -23.63
C ALA A 127 -15.46 -29.99 -24.59
N PRO A 128 -14.84 -30.95 -25.32
CA PRO A 128 -13.41 -31.18 -25.44
C PRO A 128 -12.72 -30.11 -26.31
N GLY A 129 -11.50 -29.72 -25.94
CA GLY A 129 -10.77 -28.66 -26.64
C GLY A 129 -11.43 -27.28 -26.50
N ALA A 130 -11.29 -26.46 -27.54
CA ALA A 130 -11.95 -25.14 -27.67
C ALA A 130 -13.24 -25.26 -28.49
N THR A 131 -14.14 -26.18 -28.09
CA THR A 131 -15.40 -26.42 -28.82
C THR A 131 -16.40 -25.31 -28.50
N LYS A 132 -16.98 -24.70 -29.55
CA LYS A 132 -17.92 -23.58 -29.42
C LYS A 132 -19.37 -24.04 -29.56
N SER A 133 -20.26 -23.45 -28.77
CA SER A 133 -21.70 -23.61 -28.96
C SER A 133 -22.16 -22.93 -30.24
N ARG A 134 -23.41 -23.19 -30.64
CA ARG A 134 -24.07 -22.36 -31.64
C ARG A 134 -24.15 -20.91 -31.16
N LYS A 135 -24.11 -19.99 -32.11
CA LYS A 135 -24.28 -18.55 -31.91
C LYS A 135 -25.77 -18.18 -31.93
N TYR A 136 -26.22 -17.36 -30.99
CA TYR A 136 -27.59 -16.85 -30.92
C TYR A 136 -27.61 -15.33 -30.87
N ALA A 137 -28.63 -14.72 -31.48
CA ALA A 137 -28.85 -13.29 -31.38
C ALA A 137 -29.30 -12.90 -29.97
N LEU A 138 -28.71 -11.85 -29.41
CA LEU A 138 -29.08 -11.32 -28.10
C LEU A 138 -30.37 -10.48 -28.13
N GLY A 139 -30.66 -9.82 -29.25
CA GLY A 139 -31.82 -8.94 -29.44
C GLY A 139 -33.16 -9.44 -28.87
N PRO A 140 -33.57 -10.69 -29.14
CA PRO A 140 -34.82 -11.24 -28.61
C PRO A 140 -34.92 -11.31 -27.07
N TYR A 141 -33.77 -11.35 -26.39
CA TYR A 141 -33.68 -11.44 -24.92
C TYR A 141 -33.35 -10.09 -24.28
N ALA A 142 -32.56 -9.28 -24.97
CA ALA A 142 -32.09 -7.99 -24.48
C ALA A 142 -33.02 -6.83 -24.85
N GLY A 143 -33.74 -6.87 -25.98
CA GLY A 143 -34.46 -5.71 -26.54
C GLY A 143 -33.53 -4.52 -26.85
N ASP A 144 -34.09 -3.32 -27.02
CA ASP A 144 -33.27 -2.11 -27.23
C ASP A 144 -32.51 -1.71 -25.96
N LEU A 145 -31.25 -1.29 -26.10
CA LEU A 145 -30.44 -0.72 -25.03
C LEU A 145 -30.44 0.81 -25.15
N PRO A 146 -31.09 1.54 -24.24
CA PRO A 146 -31.03 2.99 -24.24
C PRO A 146 -29.62 3.50 -23.90
N ALA A 147 -29.24 4.64 -24.48
CA ALA A 147 -28.00 5.32 -24.17
C ALA A 147 -27.95 5.75 -22.70
N GLY A 148 -26.78 5.59 -22.06
CA GLY A 148 -26.50 6.16 -20.74
C GLY A 148 -27.14 5.43 -19.56
N GLN A 149 -27.62 4.18 -19.73
CA GLN A 149 -28.30 3.44 -18.67
C GLN A 149 -27.85 1.97 -18.62
N TRP A 150 -27.62 1.47 -17.40
CA TRP A 150 -27.39 0.05 -17.16
C TRP A 150 -28.71 -0.74 -17.28
N LYS A 151 -28.68 -1.81 -18.06
CA LYS A 151 -29.80 -2.74 -18.27
C LYS A 151 -29.35 -4.17 -18.03
N GLN A 152 -30.10 -4.92 -17.22
CA GLN A 152 -29.82 -6.33 -17.04
C GLN A 152 -30.31 -7.14 -18.25
N VAL A 153 -29.42 -7.97 -18.79
CA VAL A 153 -29.75 -8.96 -19.82
C VAL A 153 -29.81 -10.34 -19.16
N LYS A 154 -30.90 -11.09 -19.41
CA LYS A 154 -31.08 -12.46 -18.90
C LYS A 154 -31.42 -13.40 -20.05
N ILE A 155 -30.68 -14.49 -20.14
CA ILE A 155 -30.81 -15.48 -21.21
C ILE A 155 -31.03 -16.84 -20.56
N PRO A 156 -32.12 -17.55 -20.89
CA PRO A 156 -32.34 -18.89 -20.37
C PRO A 156 -31.29 -19.85 -20.93
N LEU A 157 -30.61 -20.61 -20.07
CA LEU A 157 -29.57 -21.56 -20.51
C LEU A 157 -30.13 -22.75 -21.28
N SER A 158 -31.43 -23.02 -21.19
CA SER A 158 -32.13 -23.96 -22.08
C SER A 158 -31.94 -23.61 -23.57
N LEU A 159 -31.68 -22.33 -23.90
CA LEU A 159 -31.30 -21.93 -25.25
C LEU A 159 -30.08 -22.71 -25.77
N PHE A 160 -29.13 -23.00 -24.89
CA PHE A 160 -27.90 -23.71 -25.21
C PHE A 160 -28.00 -25.21 -24.90
N PHE A 161 -28.59 -25.56 -23.75
CA PHE A 161 -28.66 -26.94 -23.26
C PHE A 161 -29.62 -27.80 -24.08
N ASP A 162 -30.71 -27.21 -24.57
CA ASP A 162 -31.79 -27.92 -25.23
C ASP A 162 -31.79 -27.75 -26.76
N ASP A 163 -30.78 -27.08 -27.37
CA ASP A 163 -30.71 -26.98 -28.83
C ASP A 163 -30.38 -28.35 -29.44
N PRO A 164 -31.31 -28.98 -30.19
CA PRO A 164 -31.09 -30.31 -30.76
C PRO A 164 -30.02 -30.31 -31.87
N ASN A 165 -29.63 -29.15 -32.36
CA ASN A 165 -28.56 -28.98 -33.35
C ASN A 165 -27.20 -28.68 -32.69
N GLN A 166 -27.17 -28.57 -31.36
CA GLN A 166 -25.93 -28.45 -30.60
C GLN A 166 -25.26 -29.83 -30.55
N SER A 167 -24.04 -29.93 -31.06
CA SER A 167 -23.25 -31.15 -30.90
C SER A 167 -21.90 -30.83 -30.28
N ASN A 168 -21.45 -31.71 -29.39
CA ASN A 168 -20.07 -31.84 -28.92
C ASN A 168 -19.54 -30.81 -27.89
N ILE A 169 -20.36 -29.95 -27.28
CA ILE A 169 -19.91 -29.11 -26.15
C ILE A 169 -20.31 -29.72 -24.80
N ASN A 170 -19.38 -29.77 -23.86
CA ASN A 170 -19.59 -30.21 -22.49
C ASN A 170 -19.77 -29.00 -21.54
N PHE A 171 -21.03 -28.70 -21.18
CA PHE A 171 -21.35 -27.59 -20.27
C PHE A 171 -20.96 -27.82 -18.79
N SER A 172 -20.50 -29.02 -18.43
CA SER A 172 -19.82 -29.22 -17.13
C SER A 172 -18.37 -28.73 -17.14
N GLN A 173 -17.86 -28.35 -18.32
CA GLN A 173 -16.53 -27.83 -18.56
C GLN A 173 -16.61 -26.65 -19.54
N THR A 174 -17.39 -25.63 -19.19
CA THR A 174 -17.49 -24.36 -19.92
C THR A 174 -16.29 -23.48 -19.60
N LYS A 175 -15.63 -22.97 -20.63
CA LYS A 175 -14.44 -22.11 -20.53
C LYS A 175 -14.79 -20.62 -20.57
N ALA A 176 -15.65 -20.22 -21.51
CA ALA A 176 -15.89 -18.81 -21.82
C ALA A 176 -17.35 -18.53 -22.16
N ILE A 177 -17.79 -17.32 -21.82
CA ILE A 177 -18.96 -16.68 -22.43
C ILE A 177 -18.44 -15.75 -23.54
N ILE A 178 -18.97 -15.86 -24.74
CA ILE A 178 -18.41 -15.23 -25.94
C ILE A 178 -19.42 -14.31 -26.59
N PHE A 179 -19.00 -13.07 -26.79
CA PHE A 179 -19.69 -12.09 -27.65
C PHE A 179 -19.02 -12.11 -29.02
N GLY A 180 -19.80 -12.09 -30.10
CA GLY A 180 -19.23 -12.07 -31.45
C GLY A 180 -20.08 -11.33 -32.46
N GLN A 181 -19.52 -11.16 -33.65
CA GLN A 181 -20.16 -10.41 -34.72
C GLN A 181 -21.54 -10.97 -35.11
N ASP A 182 -22.54 -10.08 -35.21
CA ASP A 182 -23.84 -10.33 -35.86
C ASP A 182 -23.97 -9.55 -37.19
N ALA A 183 -24.82 -8.52 -37.24
CA ALA A 183 -25.03 -7.68 -38.41
C ALA A 183 -23.77 -6.89 -38.78
N ALA A 184 -23.47 -6.82 -40.08
CA ALA A 184 -22.39 -6.03 -40.65
C ALA A 184 -22.92 -4.69 -41.18
N ASP A 185 -23.31 -3.81 -40.25
CA ASP A 185 -23.88 -2.49 -40.52
C ASP A 185 -22.83 -1.42 -40.84
N GLY A 186 -21.55 -1.70 -40.59
CA GLY A 186 -20.45 -0.75 -40.74
C GLY A 186 -20.50 0.40 -39.73
N VAL A 187 -21.31 0.31 -38.68
CA VAL A 187 -21.39 1.30 -37.60
C VAL A 187 -20.51 0.85 -36.45
N GLU A 188 -19.82 1.81 -35.83
CA GLU A 188 -19.05 1.52 -34.62
C GLU A 188 -19.97 1.58 -33.40
N HIS A 189 -19.93 0.52 -32.59
CA HIS A 189 -20.71 0.39 -31.37
C HIS A 189 -19.79 0.22 -30.16
N THR A 190 -20.23 0.70 -29.00
CA THR A 190 -19.55 0.49 -27.71
C THR A 190 -20.54 -0.08 -26.70
N LEU A 191 -20.22 -1.27 -26.19
CA LEU A 191 -20.96 -1.96 -25.15
C LEU A 191 -20.05 -2.17 -23.94
N LEU A 192 -20.49 -1.68 -22.78
CA LEU A 192 -19.92 -2.03 -21.50
C LEU A 192 -20.71 -3.21 -20.93
N ILE A 193 -20.01 -4.24 -20.48
CA ILE A 193 -20.62 -5.38 -19.79
C ILE A 193 -20.03 -5.56 -18.40
N ASP A 194 -20.91 -5.92 -17.47
CA ASP A 194 -20.55 -6.09 -16.06
C ASP A 194 -21.27 -7.31 -15.47
N GLU A 195 -20.69 -7.90 -14.41
CA GLU A 195 -21.29 -9.00 -13.64
C GLU A 195 -21.74 -10.20 -14.51
N VAL A 196 -20.86 -10.66 -15.41
CA VAL A 196 -21.13 -11.79 -16.32
C VAL A 196 -21.13 -13.10 -15.53
N LYS A 197 -22.30 -13.73 -15.39
CA LYS A 197 -22.48 -14.92 -14.55
C LYS A 197 -23.58 -15.85 -15.01
N THR A 198 -23.49 -17.12 -14.62
CA THR A 198 -24.63 -18.04 -14.64
C THR A 198 -25.08 -18.35 -13.22
N TYR A 199 -26.39 -18.56 -13.03
CA TYR A 199 -26.95 -18.94 -11.74
C TYR A 199 -28.23 -19.76 -11.90
N ASN A 200 -28.65 -20.43 -10.83
CA ASN A 200 -29.93 -21.11 -10.78
C ASN A 200 -31.01 -20.17 -10.21
N GLY A 201 -31.83 -19.59 -11.08
CA GLY A 201 -32.94 -18.71 -10.72
C GLY A 201 -34.22 -19.45 -10.29
N SER A 202 -34.30 -20.76 -10.50
CA SER A 202 -35.45 -21.60 -10.13
C SER A 202 -35.35 -22.22 -8.72
N MET A 203 -34.19 -22.19 -8.07
CA MET A 203 -34.05 -22.57 -6.66
C MET A 203 -34.41 -21.41 -5.71
N SER A 204 -35.25 -21.67 -4.71
CA SER A 204 -35.36 -20.78 -3.56
C SER A 204 -34.22 -21.10 -2.59
N ALA A 205 -33.34 -20.15 -2.32
CA ALA A 205 -32.43 -20.24 -1.18
C ALA A 205 -33.09 -19.65 0.07
N ASP A 206 -32.71 -20.15 1.24
CA ASP A 206 -33.13 -19.56 2.50
C ASP A 206 -32.74 -18.07 2.53
N PRO A 207 -33.58 -17.19 3.09
CA PRO A 207 -33.22 -15.80 3.26
C PRO A 207 -31.98 -15.67 4.17
N VAL A 208 -31.19 -14.63 3.93
CA VAL A 208 -30.12 -14.20 4.84
C VAL A 208 -30.62 -13.05 5.71
N ALA A 209 -30.06 -12.89 6.91
CA ALA A 209 -30.43 -11.79 7.78
C ALA A 209 -29.93 -10.43 7.24
N ALA A 210 -30.53 -9.35 7.71
CA ALA A 210 -30.00 -8.00 7.47
C ALA A 210 -28.63 -7.86 8.17
N PRO A 211 -27.61 -7.26 7.54
CA PRO A 211 -26.36 -6.96 8.21
C PRO A 211 -26.58 -6.02 9.40
N GLU A 212 -25.91 -6.27 10.51
CA GLU A 212 -26.02 -5.47 11.73
C GLU A 212 -24.74 -4.66 11.99
N GLY A 213 -24.89 -3.56 12.74
CA GLY A 213 -23.75 -2.79 13.23
C GLY A 213 -22.99 -2.01 12.16
N LEU A 214 -23.64 -1.61 11.06
CA LEU A 214 -22.98 -0.80 10.03
C LEU A 214 -22.54 0.54 10.61
N THR A 215 -21.25 0.83 10.47
CA THR A 215 -20.60 2.11 10.81
C THR A 215 -19.89 2.68 9.59
N ALA A 216 -19.73 4.01 9.55
CA ALA A 216 -19.06 4.72 8.47
C ALA A 216 -18.15 5.82 9.03
N ALA A 217 -16.84 5.65 8.94
CA ALA A 217 -15.84 6.63 9.36
C ALA A 217 -15.37 7.44 8.15
N GLY A 218 -15.67 8.74 8.13
CA GLY A 218 -15.24 9.64 7.05
C GLY A 218 -13.84 10.19 7.32
N TYR A 219 -13.00 10.14 6.29
CA TYR A 219 -11.66 10.75 6.26
C TYR A 219 -11.63 11.86 5.19
N ASP A 220 -10.44 12.25 4.74
CA ASP A 220 -10.28 13.32 3.74
C ASP A 220 -10.74 12.94 2.34
N SER A 221 -10.42 11.71 1.91
CA SER A 221 -10.66 11.26 0.55
C SER A 221 -11.38 9.92 0.45
N HIS A 222 -11.64 9.25 1.58
CA HIS A 222 -12.40 7.99 1.61
C HIS A 222 -13.32 7.90 2.84
N VAL A 223 -14.21 6.92 2.82
CA VAL A 223 -15.01 6.45 3.95
C VAL A 223 -14.68 5.00 4.23
N GLU A 224 -14.43 4.66 5.48
CA GLU A 224 -14.28 3.27 5.92
C GLU A 224 -15.59 2.76 6.52
N LEU A 225 -16.12 1.68 5.92
CA LEU A 225 -17.30 0.98 6.39
C LEU A 225 -16.90 -0.27 7.14
N ASN A 226 -17.55 -0.53 8.28
CA ASN A 226 -17.43 -1.78 9.03
C ASN A 226 -18.81 -2.25 9.50
N TRP A 227 -19.05 -3.56 9.51
CA TRP A 227 -20.27 -4.20 10.02
C TRP A 227 -19.97 -5.57 10.64
N THR A 228 -20.96 -6.21 11.25
CA THR A 228 -20.81 -7.59 11.74
C THR A 228 -21.01 -8.57 10.59
N ALA A 229 -20.02 -9.43 10.33
CA ALA A 229 -20.19 -10.50 9.35
C ALA A 229 -21.24 -11.52 9.82
N GLY A 230 -22.21 -11.84 8.96
CA GLY A 230 -23.08 -12.99 9.10
C GLY A 230 -22.30 -14.31 9.06
N SER A 231 -22.85 -15.32 9.72
CA SER A 231 -22.28 -16.67 9.81
C SER A 231 -23.17 -17.72 9.16
N GLU A 232 -24.23 -17.29 8.47
CA GLU A 232 -25.19 -18.16 7.83
C GLU A 232 -24.55 -18.94 6.67
N PRO A 233 -24.74 -20.27 6.58
CA PRO A 233 -24.13 -21.09 5.52
C PRO A 233 -24.49 -20.66 4.09
N GLN A 234 -25.65 -20.01 3.93
CA GLN A 234 -26.16 -19.53 2.65
C GLN A 234 -25.69 -18.11 2.30
N LEU A 235 -24.92 -17.42 3.16
CA LEU A 235 -24.38 -16.09 2.89
C LEU A 235 -23.35 -16.17 1.76
N ALA A 236 -23.63 -15.46 0.66
CA ALA A 236 -22.75 -15.36 -0.50
C ALA A 236 -21.90 -14.09 -0.50
N GLY A 237 -22.40 -13.02 0.10
CA GLY A 237 -21.74 -11.72 0.09
C GLY A 237 -22.59 -10.57 0.60
N TYR A 238 -22.13 -9.36 0.35
CA TYR A 238 -22.80 -8.11 0.72
C TYR A 238 -22.89 -7.16 -0.46
N ARG A 239 -24.02 -6.48 -0.63
CA ARG A 239 -24.16 -5.34 -1.55
C ARG A 239 -24.23 -4.06 -0.74
N ILE A 240 -23.32 -3.16 -1.07
CA ILE A 240 -23.19 -1.85 -0.45
C ILE A 240 -23.94 -0.85 -1.31
N TYR A 241 -24.74 -0.02 -0.65
CA TYR A 241 -25.45 1.08 -1.24
C TYR A 241 -24.95 2.40 -0.67
N ARG A 242 -24.84 3.41 -1.53
CA ARG A 242 -24.44 4.77 -1.16
C ARG A 242 -25.47 5.80 -1.60
N SER A 243 -25.67 6.79 -0.76
CA SER A 243 -26.41 8.01 -1.06
C SER A 243 -25.49 9.22 -0.91
N THR A 244 -25.56 10.13 -1.88
CA THR A 244 -24.86 11.43 -1.91
C THR A 244 -25.83 12.62 -1.78
N ASP A 245 -27.13 12.35 -1.64
CA ASP A 245 -28.23 13.33 -1.68
C ASP A 245 -29.01 13.39 -0.36
N ASN A 246 -28.32 13.15 0.77
CA ASN A 246 -28.90 13.08 2.11
C ASN A 246 -29.97 12.00 2.28
N GLY A 247 -29.81 10.86 1.59
CA GLY A 247 -30.66 9.69 1.75
C GLY A 247 -31.95 9.74 0.92
N GLN A 248 -32.06 10.66 -0.05
CA GLN A 248 -33.19 10.68 -0.98
C GLN A 248 -33.15 9.49 -1.95
N SER A 249 -31.95 9.12 -2.41
CA SER A 249 -31.73 7.94 -3.23
C SER A 249 -30.47 7.18 -2.81
N PHE A 250 -30.55 5.84 -2.86
CA PHE A 250 -29.43 4.94 -2.60
C PHE A 250 -29.12 4.19 -3.90
N GLN A 251 -27.89 4.32 -4.39
CA GLN A 251 -27.41 3.61 -5.57
C GLN A 251 -26.53 2.43 -5.14
N PRO A 252 -26.57 1.29 -5.83
CA PRO A 252 -25.61 0.22 -5.61
C PRO A 252 -24.20 0.75 -5.87
N LEU A 253 -23.27 0.40 -4.98
CA LEU A 253 -21.88 0.82 -5.03
C LEU A 253 -20.97 -0.38 -5.32
N ARG A 254 -21.12 -1.46 -4.55
CA ARG A 254 -20.18 -2.58 -4.57
C ARG A 254 -20.80 -3.87 -4.06
N TYR A 255 -20.52 -4.98 -4.75
CA TYR A 255 -20.66 -6.33 -4.21
C TYR A 255 -19.32 -6.77 -3.61
N LEU A 256 -19.40 -7.33 -2.41
CA LEU A 256 -18.30 -8.01 -1.76
C LEU A 256 -18.66 -9.47 -1.62
N SER A 257 -17.89 -10.34 -2.26
CA SER A 257 -18.03 -11.77 -2.10
C SER A 257 -17.56 -12.24 -0.73
N GLY A 258 -18.18 -13.31 -0.24
CA GLY A 258 -17.82 -13.96 1.01
C GLY A 258 -18.22 -13.16 2.26
N VAL A 259 -17.47 -13.38 3.34
CA VAL A 259 -17.78 -12.86 4.68
C VAL A 259 -17.02 -11.57 5.01
N ASN A 260 -16.50 -10.87 4.00
CA ASN A 260 -15.83 -9.58 4.18
C ASN A 260 -16.78 -8.60 4.87
N SER A 261 -16.31 -7.98 5.95
CA SER A 261 -17.09 -7.10 6.82
C SER A 261 -16.53 -5.67 6.92
N ARG A 262 -15.61 -5.33 6.02
CA ARG A 262 -14.97 -4.03 5.90
C ARG A 262 -14.92 -3.61 4.44
N PHE A 263 -15.11 -2.33 4.18
CA PHE A 263 -14.97 -1.73 2.85
C PHE A 263 -14.41 -0.32 2.92
N ILE A 264 -13.57 0.06 1.96
CA ILE A 264 -13.07 1.42 1.79
C ILE A 264 -13.71 2.00 0.53
N ASP A 265 -14.57 3.00 0.71
CA ASP A 265 -15.15 3.77 -0.38
C ASP A 265 -14.29 5.01 -0.63
N PHE A 266 -13.51 5.03 -1.70
CA PHE A 266 -12.67 6.17 -2.05
C PHE A 266 -13.48 7.22 -2.82
N VAL A 267 -13.93 8.25 -2.10
CA VAL A 267 -14.96 9.19 -2.57
C VAL A 267 -14.41 10.50 -3.13
N ARG A 268 -13.09 10.75 -3.04
CA ARG A 268 -12.49 12.00 -3.53
C ARG A 268 -12.81 12.35 -4.99
N PRO A 269 -12.92 11.39 -5.94
CA PRO A 269 -13.36 11.69 -7.30
C PRO A 269 -14.75 12.33 -7.38
N LEU A 270 -15.61 12.13 -6.37
CA LEU A 270 -16.94 12.75 -6.28
C LEU A 270 -16.90 14.18 -5.73
N GLY A 271 -15.76 14.60 -5.16
CA GLY A 271 -15.56 15.92 -4.56
C GLY A 271 -14.95 15.86 -3.15
N ALA A 272 -14.86 17.03 -2.52
CA ALA A 272 -14.36 17.20 -1.15
C ALA A 272 -15.51 17.56 -0.20
N ASN A 273 -15.35 17.25 1.09
CA ASN A 273 -16.30 17.60 2.15
C ASN A 273 -17.74 17.09 1.87
N LEU A 274 -17.86 15.82 1.48
CA LEU A 274 -19.11 15.19 1.04
C LEU A 274 -19.93 14.71 2.25
N ASN A 275 -21.26 14.81 2.17
CA ASN A 275 -22.17 14.14 3.10
C ASN A 275 -22.66 12.85 2.47
N LEU A 276 -22.46 11.73 3.17
CA LEU A 276 -22.65 10.40 2.61
C LEU A 276 -23.48 9.55 3.57
N GLN A 277 -24.34 8.71 3.00
CA GLN A 277 -25.07 7.70 3.76
C GLN A 277 -24.91 6.33 3.11
N TYR A 278 -24.81 5.29 3.94
CA TYR A 278 -24.58 3.92 3.51
C TYR A 278 -25.62 2.97 4.11
N ARG A 279 -25.97 1.97 3.31
CA ARG A 279 -26.76 0.79 3.72
C ARG A 279 -26.15 -0.44 3.07
N ILE A 280 -26.31 -1.59 3.70
CA ILE A 280 -25.81 -2.86 3.18
C ILE A 280 -26.93 -3.90 3.20
N ALA A 281 -27.04 -4.69 2.15
CA ALA A 281 -27.80 -5.93 2.14
C ALA A 281 -26.84 -7.13 2.15
N ALA A 282 -27.20 -8.20 2.86
CA ALA A 282 -26.57 -9.50 2.67
C ALA A 282 -27.21 -10.19 1.46
N LEU A 283 -26.44 -10.98 0.72
CA LEU A 283 -26.94 -11.78 -0.39
C LEU A 283 -26.81 -13.25 -0.05
N ASN A 284 -27.85 -14.01 -0.36
CA ASN A 284 -27.74 -15.47 -0.33
C ASN A 284 -27.11 -16.02 -1.63
N THR A 285 -26.94 -17.33 -1.71
CA THR A 285 -26.33 -18.03 -2.85
C THR A 285 -27.09 -17.91 -4.18
N THR A 286 -28.36 -17.49 -4.17
CA THR A 286 -29.14 -17.18 -5.39
C THR A 286 -29.09 -15.70 -5.77
N GLY A 287 -28.36 -14.87 -5.00
CA GLY A 287 -28.29 -13.43 -5.21
C GLY A 287 -29.49 -12.65 -4.67
N GLN A 288 -30.36 -13.28 -3.88
CA GLN A 288 -31.47 -12.58 -3.22
C GLN A 288 -30.93 -11.77 -2.03
N GLU A 289 -31.30 -10.49 -2.01
CA GLU A 289 -30.92 -9.56 -0.93
C GLU A 289 -31.80 -9.75 0.33
N SER A 290 -31.18 -9.59 1.49
CA SER A 290 -31.88 -9.37 2.76
C SER A 290 -32.46 -7.97 2.86
N PRO A 291 -33.28 -7.67 3.89
CA PRO A 291 -33.56 -6.30 4.26
C PRO A 291 -32.27 -5.51 4.51
N LEU A 292 -32.28 -4.21 4.21
CA LEU A 292 -31.13 -3.34 4.40
C LEU A 292 -30.77 -3.19 5.89
N SER A 293 -29.48 -3.03 6.16
CA SER A 293 -28.92 -2.67 7.46
C SER A 293 -29.45 -1.33 8.00
N ASN A 294 -29.03 -0.96 9.21
CA ASN A 294 -29.12 0.43 9.66
C ASN A 294 -28.44 1.37 8.65
N THR A 295 -28.91 2.63 8.60
CA THR A 295 -28.26 3.66 7.78
C THR A 295 -27.08 4.23 8.56
N ALA A 296 -25.87 4.13 8.02
CA ALA A 296 -24.71 4.83 8.55
C ALA A 296 -24.57 6.17 7.83
N VAL A 297 -24.43 7.25 8.59
CA VAL A 297 -24.29 8.62 8.07
C VAL A 297 -22.90 9.11 8.43
N THR A 298 -22.21 9.73 7.47
CA THR A 298 -20.87 10.25 7.66
C THR A 298 -20.60 11.43 6.73
N SER A 299 -19.47 12.09 6.94
CA SER A 299 -18.98 13.12 6.03
C SER A 299 -17.47 13.03 5.86
N THR A 300 -16.98 13.26 4.65
CA THR A 300 -15.54 13.53 4.47
C THR A 300 -15.22 14.96 4.88
N PHE A 301 -13.95 15.23 5.19
CA PHE A 301 -13.50 16.57 5.56
C PHE A 301 -12.03 16.77 5.23
N ASP A 302 -11.62 17.97 4.81
CA ASP A 302 -10.19 18.22 4.53
C ASP A 302 -9.34 18.04 5.81
N MET A 303 -8.41 17.08 5.77
CA MET A 303 -7.53 16.77 6.90
C MET A 303 -6.30 17.66 6.90
N THR A 304 -5.86 18.03 8.10
CA THR A 304 -4.55 18.64 8.33
C THR A 304 -3.43 17.63 8.07
N ASP A 305 -2.20 18.11 7.96
CA ASP A 305 -1.02 17.27 7.72
C ASP A 305 -0.86 16.24 8.86
N ASP A 306 -1.01 16.66 10.12
CA ASP A 306 -0.95 15.76 11.26
C ASP A 306 -2.03 14.67 11.21
N GLN A 307 -3.26 15.02 10.85
CA GLN A 307 -4.34 14.05 10.71
C GLN A 307 -4.06 13.06 9.56
N LEU A 308 -3.50 13.53 8.44
CA LEU A 308 -3.10 12.66 7.33
C LEU A 308 -1.99 11.70 7.77
N LEU A 309 -1.00 12.18 8.53
CA LEU A 309 0.07 11.35 9.08
C LEU A 309 -0.50 10.33 10.07
N ASP A 310 -1.41 10.71 10.97
CA ASP A 310 -2.10 9.79 11.89
C ASP A 310 -2.82 8.68 11.11
N MET A 311 -3.58 9.04 10.07
CA MET A 311 -4.29 8.06 9.23
C MET A 311 -3.33 7.14 8.48
N VAL A 312 -2.27 7.67 7.87
CA VAL A 312 -1.25 6.84 7.20
C VAL A 312 -0.63 5.86 8.17
N GLN A 313 -0.18 6.32 9.34
CA GLN A 313 0.37 5.43 10.36
C GLN A 313 -0.67 4.40 10.82
N GLN A 314 -1.93 4.78 11.05
CA GLN A 314 -2.98 3.88 11.52
C GLN A 314 -3.33 2.79 10.50
N TYR A 315 -3.41 3.13 9.21
CA TYR A 315 -3.71 2.14 8.16
C TYR A 315 -2.52 1.23 7.92
N THR A 316 -1.31 1.78 7.80
CA THR A 316 -0.08 1.00 7.66
C THR A 316 0.15 0.07 8.86
N PHE A 317 -0.19 0.50 10.08
CA PHE A 317 -0.10 -0.31 11.29
C PHE A 317 -0.92 -1.62 11.22
N ARG A 318 -2.04 -1.64 10.48
CA ARG A 318 -2.87 -2.85 10.33
C ARG A 318 -2.09 -4.00 9.70
N TYR A 319 -1.10 -3.72 8.86
CA TYR A 319 -0.20 -4.74 8.31
C TYR A 319 0.53 -5.50 9.42
N PHE A 320 1.00 -4.77 10.44
CA PHE A 320 1.79 -5.30 11.55
C PHE A 320 0.95 -5.81 12.73
N TRP A 321 -0.34 -5.46 12.76
CA TRP A 321 -1.23 -5.79 13.87
C TRP A 321 -2.29 -6.81 13.50
N ASP A 322 -3.16 -6.46 12.54
CA ASP A 322 -4.29 -7.26 12.08
C ASP A 322 -3.81 -8.40 11.16
N PHE A 323 -2.82 -8.10 10.29
CA PHE A 323 -2.29 -9.04 9.31
C PHE A 323 -1.03 -9.80 9.76
N ALA A 324 -0.60 -9.62 11.01
CA ALA A 324 0.48 -10.41 11.61
C ALA A 324 0.13 -11.92 11.62
N HIS A 325 1.15 -12.78 11.64
CA HIS A 325 0.93 -14.22 11.71
C HIS A 325 0.28 -14.59 13.05
N PRO A 326 -0.87 -15.31 13.07
CA PRO A 326 -1.68 -15.45 14.29
C PRO A 326 -1.01 -16.29 15.38
N VAL A 327 -0.12 -17.22 15.02
CA VAL A 327 0.56 -18.10 15.97
C VAL A 327 1.76 -17.41 16.62
N SER A 328 2.59 -16.75 15.82
CA SER A 328 3.88 -16.21 16.26
C SER A 328 3.83 -14.72 16.57
N GLY A 329 2.83 -14.01 16.05
CA GLY A 329 2.80 -12.56 16.01
C GLY A 329 3.79 -11.94 15.03
N LEU A 330 4.69 -12.71 14.42
CA LEU A 330 5.71 -12.23 13.47
C LEU A 330 5.08 -11.76 12.15
N ILE A 331 5.85 -11.01 11.37
CA ILE A 331 5.32 -10.24 10.25
C ILE A 331 5.49 -11.01 8.95
N ARG A 332 4.39 -11.17 8.22
CA ARG A 332 4.40 -11.80 6.89
C ARG A 332 5.21 -10.98 5.91
N GLU A 333 5.93 -11.65 5.02
CA GLU A 333 6.69 -11.01 3.94
C GLU A 333 5.78 -10.11 3.09
N ARG A 334 4.64 -10.67 2.66
CA ARG A 334 3.66 -10.01 1.81
C ARG A 334 2.26 -10.57 2.01
N ASN A 335 1.25 -9.89 1.49
CA ASN A 335 -0.14 -10.33 1.56
C ASN A 335 -0.44 -11.68 0.88
N THR A 336 0.46 -12.18 0.03
CA THR A 336 0.33 -13.48 -0.67
C THR A 336 1.25 -14.59 -0.13
N SER A 337 2.00 -14.36 0.96
CA SER A 337 3.02 -15.29 1.44
C SER A 337 2.52 -16.45 2.31
N GLY A 338 1.21 -16.52 2.59
CA GLY A 338 0.62 -17.55 3.46
C GLY A 338 1.19 -17.47 4.87
N ASP A 339 1.87 -18.53 5.31
CA ASP A 339 2.49 -18.63 6.64
C ASP A 339 3.95 -18.18 6.68
N VAL A 340 4.52 -17.69 5.58
CA VAL A 340 5.91 -17.20 5.55
C VAL A 340 6.01 -15.82 6.19
N VAL A 341 6.88 -15.71 7.20
CA VAL A 341 7.24 -14.47 7.91
C VAL A 341 8.69 -14.09 7.65
N THR A 342 8.99 -12.80 7.67
CA THR A 342 10.29 -12.19 7.35
C THR A 342 10.93 -11.53 8.57
N MET A 343 12.24 -11.69 8.78
CA MET A 343 12.88 -11.24 10.01
C MET A 343 13.15 -9.73 10.06
N GLY A 344 13.66 -9.11 8.99
CA GLY A 344 13.83 -7.66 8.97
C GLY A 344 12.50 -6.92 8.96
N GLY A 345 11.54 -7.38 8.15
CA GLY A 345 10.17 -6.86 8.22
C GLY A 345 9.50 -7.08 9.58
N THR A 346 9.88 -8.13 10.33
CA THR A 346 9.47 -8.31 11.72
C THR A 346 10.12 -7.27 12.64
N GLY A 347 11.41 -6.97 12.49
CA GLY A 347 12.07 -5.88 13.22
C GLY A 347 11.37 -4.54 13.01
N PHE A 348 11.01 -4.24 11.76
CA PHE A 348 10.25 -3.02 11.43
C PHE A 348 8.85 -3.05 12.07
N GLY A 349 8.20 -4.22 12.07
CA GLY A 349 6.91 -4.41 12.73
C GLY A 349 6.96 -4.26 14.25
N VAL A 350 8.03 -4.68 14.91
CA VAL A 350 8.23 -4.43 16.35
C VAL A 350 8.23 -2.91 16.61
N MET A 351 8.97 -2.14 15.82
CA MET A 351 8.98 -0.67 15.93
C MET A 351 7.61 -0.07 15.61
N ALA A 352 6.90 -0.58 14.60
CA ALA A 352 5.54 -0.16 14.26
C ALA A 352 4.54 -0.39 15.41
N ILE A 353 4.71 -1.46 16.22
CA ILE A 353 3.93 -1.70 17.44
C ILE A 353 4.18 -0.61 18.48
N LEU A 354 5.43 -0.18 18.66
CA LEU A 354 5.73 0.93 19.58
C LEU A 354 5.07 2.22 19.12
N VAL A 355 5.11 2.52 17.81
CA VAL A 355 4.37 3.64 17.22
C VAL A 355 2.87 3.49 17.49
N GLY A 356 2.31 2.29 17.32
CA GLY A 356 0.90 2.01 17.59
C GLY A 356 0.47 2.24 19.03
N ILE A 357 1.38 2.02 20.00
CA ILE A 357 1.14 2.33 21.41
C ILE A 357 1.12 3.86 21.61
N GLU A 358 2.16 4.56 21.14
CA GLU A 358 2.29 6.02 21.33
C GLU A 358 1.20 6.82 20.61
N ARG A 359 0.72 6.32 19.47
CA ARG A 359 -0.39 6.91 18.72
C ARG A 359 -1.77 6.48 19.21
N GLY A 360 -1.83 5.59 20.21
CA GLY A 360 -3.08 5.13 20.82
C GLY A 360 -3.92 4.22 19.92
N PHE A 361 -3.31 3.57 18.93
CA PHE A 361 -3.97 2.55 18.10
C PHE A 361 -4.20 1.27 18.90
N ILE A 362 -3.27 0.97 19.80
CA ILE A 362 -3.34 -0.12 20.77
C ILE A 362 -2.88 0.36 22.14
N THR A 363 -3.21 -0.38 23.18
CA THR A 363 -2.70 -0.11 24.53
C THR A 363 -1.27 -0.63 24.68
N ARG A 364 -0.51 -0.05 25.62
CA ARG A 364 0.84 -0.52 25.98
C ARG A 364 0.86 -2.00 26.36
N GLN A 365 -0.13 -2.46 27.11
CA GLN A 365 -0.27 -3.86 27.51
C GLN A 365 -0.42 -4.78 26.29
N GLN A 366 -1.31 -4.44 25.36
CA GLN A 366 -1.48 -5.22 24.13
C GLN A 366 -0.19 -5.28 23.30
N GLY A 367 0.52 -4.16 23.18
CA GLY A 367 1.79 -4.11 22.46
C GLY A 367 2.88 -4.95 23.14
N MET A 368 2.99 -4.88 24.47
CA MET A 368 3.90 -5.70 25.25
C MET A 368 3.60 -7.19 25.08
N GLU A 369 2.34 -7.60 25.20
CA GLU A 369 1.91 -9.00 25.03
C GLU A 369 2.24 -9.53 23.64
N ARG A 370 2.04 -8.71 22.60
CA ARG A 370 2.40 -9.07 21.22
C ARG A 370 3.90 -9.27 21.05
N ILE A 371 4.72 -8.35 21.55
CA ILE A 371 6.18 -8.46 21.40
C ILE A 371 6.73 -9.61 22.27
N GLN A 372 6.13 -9.86 23.43
CA GLN A 372 6.40 -11.02 24.25
C GLN A 372 6.07 -12.34 23.54
N GLN A 373 4.95 -12.41 22.80
CA GLN A 373 4.60 -13.54 21.94
C GLN A 373 5.67 -13.74 20.84
N MET A 374 6.08 -12.67 20.16
CA MET A 374 7.11 -12.71 19.13
C MET A 374 8.45 -13.23 19.70
N ALA A 375 8.92 -12.67 20.81
CA ALA A 375 10.16 -13.08 21.45
C ALA A 375 10.12 -14.54 21.92
N ALA A 376 8.99 -15.00 22.46
CA ALA A 376 8.78 -16.39 22.88
C ALA A 376 8.81 -17.36 21.70
N PHE A 377 8.23 -16.98 20.58
CA PHE A 377 8.31 -17.77 19.36
C PHE A 377 9.75 -17.84 18.85
N LEU A 378 10.45 -16.70 18.75
CA LEU A 378 11.85 -16.62 18.30
C LEU A 378 12.81 -17.43 19.18
N GLY A 379 12.55 -17.53 20.49
CA GLY A 379 13.33 -18.37 21.40
C GLY A 379 13.34 -19.87 21.03
N ASN A 380 12.33 -20.33 20.31
CA ASN A 380 12.16 -21.71 19.86
C ASN A 380 12.38 -21.91 18.35
N ALA A 381 12.57 -20.83 17.59
CA ALA A 381 12.75 -20.89 16.15
C ALA A 381 14.17 -21.38 15.76
N ASP A 382 14.31 -21.79 14.50
CA ASP A 382 15.61 -22.13 13.92
C ASP A 382 16.57 -20.93 14.01
N ARG A 383 17.79 -21.20 14.47
CA ARG A 383 18.88 -20.24 14.58
C ARG A 383 20.18 -20.85 14.07
N PHE A 384 20.99 -20.00 13.47
CA PHE A 384 22.21 -20.37 12.76
C PHE A 384 23.36 -19.56 13.33
N HIS A 385 24.05 -20.14 14.33
CA HIS A 385 25.01 -19.38 15.16
C HIS A 385 24.34 -18.15 15.80
N GLY A 386 23.16 -18.39 16.38
CA GLY A 386 22.31 -17.37 17.01
C GLY A 386 21.54 -16.46 16.06
N ALA A 387 21.99 -16.27 14.82
CA ALA A 387 21.29 -15.48 13.82
C ALA A 387 20.04 -16.19 13.26
N PHE A 388 19.07 -15.42 12.79
CA PHE A 388 17.83 -15.93 12.20
C PHE A 388 17.93 -15.99 10.67
N PRO A 389 17.14 -16.86 10.01
CA PRO A 389 17.05 -16.86 8.55
C PRO A 389 16.31 -15.63 8.04
N HIS A 390 16.41 -15.35 6.73
CA HIS A 390 15.59 -14.32 6.09
C HIS A 390 14.08 -14.61 6.26
N TRP A 391 13.67 -15.82 5.87
CA TRP A 391 12.29 -16.29 5.97
C TRP A 391 12.18 -17.53 6.87
N MET A 392 11.07 -17.60 7.59
CA MET A 392 10.67 -18.80 8.33
C MET A 392 9.17 -19.03 8.24
N ASN A 393 8.74 -20.25 8.52
CA ASN A 393 7.33 -20.57 8.70
C ASN A 393 6.85 -20.02 10.05
N GLY A 394 5.90 -19.09 10.03
CA GLY A 394 5.38 -18.42 11.22
C GLY A 394 4.56 -19.32 12.15
N ALA A 395 4.22 -20.55 11.75
CA ALA A 395 3.53 -21.51 12.61
C ALA A 395 4.52 -22.45 13.33
N THR A 396 5.66 -22.77 12.71
CA THR A 396 6.59 -23.78 13.22
C THR A 396 7.95 -23.25 13.66
N GLY A 397 8.34 -22.06 13.22
CA GLY A 397 9.65 -21.45 13.48
C GLY A 397 10.77 -22.06 12.63
N GLN A 398 10.44 -22.92 11.67
CA GLN A 398 11.41 -23.56 10.79
C GLN A 398 11.81 -22.64 9.64
N VAL A 399 13.09 -22.68 9.26
CA VAL A 399 13.59 -21.93 8.10
C VAL A 399 12.78 -22.24 6.84
N HIS A 400 12.41 -21.20 6.12
CA HIS A 400 11.87 -21.30 4.77
C HIS A 400 12.93 -20.75 3.81
N PRO A 401 13.65 -21.59 3.05
CA PRO A 401 14.75 -21.11 2.21
C PRO A 401 14.30 -20.01 1.25
N PHE A 402 15.05 -18.90 1.23
CA PHE A 402 14.81 -17.81 0.26
C PHE A 402 15.30 -18.20 -1.14
N SER A 403 16.37 -19.00 -1.19
CA SER A 403 16.88 -19.67 -2.38
C SER A 403 17.49 -21.02 -2.00
N THR A 404 17.91 -21.82 -2.98
CA THR A 404 18.55 -23.13 -2.71
C THR A 404 19.74 -23.06 -1.76
N GLN A 405 20.53 -21.98 -1.81
CA GLN A 405 21.73 -21.82 -0.97
C GLN A 405 21.49 -20.94 0.25
N ASP A 406 20.31 -20.33 0.34
CA ASP A 406 19.93 -19.42 1.42
C ASP A 406 18.88 -20.10 2.31
N ASP A 407 19.35 -21.13 3.02
CA ASP A 407 18.59 -22.00 3.92
C ASP A 407 19.15 -21.94 5.36
N GLY A 408 19.87 -20.87 5.68
CA GLY A 408 20.54 -20.67 6.96
C GLY A 408 20.34 -19.26 7.49
N GLY A 409 21.33 -18.74 8.21
CA GLY A 409 21.23 -17.41 8.81
C GLY A 409 21.51 -16.30 7.81
N ASP A 410 20.66 -15.28 7.86
CA ASP A 410 20.82 -14.00 7.18
C ASP A 410 21.14 -12.94 8.26
N ILE A 411 22.38 -12.46 8.24
CA ILE A 411 22.86 -11.53 9.27
C ILE A 411 22.31 -10.11 9.09
N VAL A 412 21.88 -9.75 7.88
CA VAL A 412 21.27 -8.44 7.58
C VAL A 412 19.86 -8.40 8.13
N GLU A 413 19.05 -9.41 7.83
CA GLU A 413 17.69 -9.53 8.34
C GLU A 413 17.68 -9.70 9.87
N THR A 414 18.67 -10.43 10.41
CA THR A 414 18.91 -10.51 11.86
C THR A 414 19.23 -9.14 12.46
N ALA A 415 20.05 -8.31 11.80
CA ALA A 415 20.35 -6.97 12.30
C ALA A 415 19.12 -6.07 12.32
N PHE A 416 18.28 -6.10 11.28
CA PHE A 416 17.02 -5.36 11.26
C PHE A 416 16.02 -5.87 12.32
N LEU A 417 15.96 -7.18 12.57
CA LEU A 417 15.18 -7.74 13.68
C LEU A 417 15.62 -7.16 15.02
N PHE A 418 16.94 -7.15 15.29
CA PHE A 418 17.47 -6.65 16.56
C PHE A 418 17.47 -5.13 16.67
N GLU A 419 17.50 -4.38 15.58
CA GLU A 419 17.20 -2.95 15.59
C GLU A 419 15.81 -2.70 16.22
N GLY A 420 14.80 -3.46 15.81
CA GLY A 420 13.47 -3.37 16.40
C GLY A 420 13.38 -3.88 17.84
N LEU A 421 13.93 -5.06 18.12
CA LEU A 421 13.85 -5.66 19.46
C LEU A 421 14.61 -4.84 20.52
N LEU A 422 15.79 -4.31 20.20
CA LEU A 422 16.53 -3.44 21.13
C LEU A 422 15.83 -2.09 21.34
N THR A 423 15.15 -1.57 20.31
CA THR A 423 14.26 -0.40 20.49
C THR A 423 13.13 -0.73 21.47
N ALA A 424 12.50 -1.90 21.35
CA ALA A 424 11.46 -2.35 22.28
C ALA A 424 11.99 -2.60 23.70
N ARG A 425 13.21 -3.13 23.85
CA ARG A 425 13.88 -3.34 25.14
C ARG A 425 13.94 -2.05 25.96
N GLU A 426 14.30 -0.93 25.32
CA GLU A 426 14.36 0.38 25.99
C GLU A 426 13.00 1.08 26.11
N TYR A 427 12.05 0.77 25.23
CA TYR A 427 10.70 1.31 25.32
C TYR A 427 9.92 0.70 26.50
N PHE A 428 10.04 -0.62 26.71
CA PHE A 428 9.43 -1.34 27.84
C PHE A 428 10.30 -1.29 29.09
N ASN A 429 10.45 -0.10 29.66
CA ASN A 429 11.33 0.19 30.79
C ASN A 429 10.64 0.37 32.16
N LEU A 430 9.36 0.03 32.29
CA LEU A 430 8.67 0.09 33.58
C LEU A 430 9.22 -0.97 34.54
N ASP A 431 9.20 -0.65 35.83
CA ASP A 431 9.58 -1.55 36.93
C ASP A 431 8.41 -2.50 37.26
N THR A 432 8.09 -3.36 36.29
CA THR A 432 7.06 -4.41 36.40
C THR A 432 7.68 -5.76 36.04
N PRO A 433 7.25 -6.87 36.68
CA PRO A 433 7.74 -8.21 36.34
C PRO A 433 7.59 -8.57 34.86
N GLU A 434 6.51 -8.14 34.21
CA GLU A 434 6.19 -8.46 32.82
C GLU A 434 7.16 -7.76 31.85
N GLU A 435 7.34 -6.44 31.97
CA GLU A 435 8.32 -5.72 31.14
C GLU A 435 9.77 -6.13 31.46
N ALA A 436 10.08 -6.46 32.72
CA ALA A 436 11.41 -6.99 33.08
C ALA A 436 11.68 -8.35 32.41
N ALA A 437 10.70 -9.25 32.36
CA ALA A 437 10.82 -10.53 31.68
C ALA A 437 10.99 -10.36 30.17
N LEU A 438 10.27 -9.41 29.56
CA LEU A 438 10.43 -9.09 28.14
C LEU A 438 11.85 -8.58 27.83
N ARG A 439 12.36 -7.62 28.62
CA ARG A 439 13.73 -7.09 28.45
C ARG A 439 14.79 -8.18 28.58
N GLU A 440 14.63 -9.06 29.58
CA GLU A 440 15.52 -10.20 29.79
C GLU A 440 15.51 -11.14 28.58
N GLN A 441 14.33 -11.47 28.06
CA GLN A 441 14.23 -12.37 26.93
C GLN A 441 14.81 -11.78 25.63
N ILE A 442 14.58 -10.49 25.37
CA ILE A 442 15.20 -9.80 24.24
C ILE A 442 16.73 -9.83 24.40
N THR A 443 17.22 -9.57 25.61
CA THR A 443 18.67 -9.60 25.91
C THR A 443 19.25 -10.99 25.65
N GLN A 444 18.60 -12.06 26.09
CA GLN A 444 19.04 -13.44 25.84
C GLN A 444 19.09 -13.78 24.34
N LEU A 445 18.12 -13.31 23.55
CA LEU A 445 18.13 -13.49 22.10
C LEU A 445 19.29 -12.73 21.45
N TRP A 446 19.50 -11.48 21.87
CA TRP A 446 20.53 -10.58 21.37
C TRP A 446 21.94 -11.11 21.63
N GLU A 447 22.22 -11.47 22.87
CA GLU A 447 23.53 -11.97 23.32
C GLU A 447 23.88 -13.34 22.74
N ALA A 448 22.89 -14.07 22.21
CA ALA A 448 23.11 -15.35 21.57
C ALA A 448 23.61 -15.25 20.11
N VAL A 449 23.52 -14.08 19.47
CA VAL A 449 23.95 -13.92 18.07
C VAL A 449 25.47 -13.91 17.96
N GLU A 450 26.03 -14.91 17.27
CA GLU A 450 27.48 -15.03 17.09
C GLU A 450 27.95 -14.18 15.89
N TRP A 451 27.95 -12.84 16.02
CA TRP A 451 28.35 -11.94 14.93
C TRP A 451 29.74 -12.25 14.37
N ASN A 452 30.67 -12.63 15.26
CA ASN A 452 32.02 -13.02 14.87
C ASN A 452 32.08 -14.28 14.00
N TRP A 453 31.10 -15.21 14.11
CA TRP A 453 31.00 -16.39 13.25
C TRP A 453 30.93 -15.99 11.78
N TYR A 454 30.11 -14.98 11.46
CA TYR A 454 29.84 -14.50 10.10
C TYR A 454 31.06 -13.83 9.42
N ARG A 455 32.24 -13.85 10.03
CA ARG A 455 33.51 -13.40 9.43
C ARG A 455 34.28 -14.50 8.70
N LYS A 456 33.74 -15.71 8.53
CA LYS A 456 34.36 -16.80 7.75
C LYS A 456 35.86 -16.99 8.11
N GLN A 457 36.13 -17.45 9.33
CA GLN A 457 37.48 -17.60 9.89
C GLN A 457 38.21 -16.26 10.13
N ASN A 458 37.54 -15.32 10.81
CA ASN A 458 38.11 -14.03 11.24
C ASN A 458 38.57 -13.10 10.11
N GLN A 459 37.96 -13.16 8.92
CA GLN A 459 38.21 -12.15 7.89
C GLN A 459 37.85 -10.76 8.38
N ASN A 460 38.40 -9.74 7.72
CA ASN A 460 38.19 -8.33 8.03
C ASN A 460 36.90 -7.76 7.40
N VAL A 461 35.88 -8.61 7.25
CA VAL A 461 34.57 -8.33 6.67
C VAL A 461 33.55 -9.33 7.20
N ILE A 462 32.28 -8.92 7.35
CA ILE A 462 31.16 -9.80 7.67
C ILE A 462 30.55 -10.30 6.36
N PHE A 463 30.14 -11.57 6.32
CA PHE A 463 29.41 -12.17 5.20
C PHE A 463 27.93 -12.21 5.52
N TRP A 464 27.12 -11.94 4.50
CA TRP A 464 25.67 -11.80 4.64
C TRP A 464 25.01 -13.11 5.11
N HIS A 465 25.46 -14.25 4.56
CA HIS A 465 24.80 -15.53 4.78
C HIS A 465 25.76 -16.58 5.30
N TRP A 466 25.23 -17.48 6.13
CA TRP A 466 25.84 -18.76 6.46
C TRP A 466 24.77 -19.86 6.47
N SER A 467 25.06 -20.97 5.81
CA SER A 467 24.17 -22.13 5.71
C SER A 467 24.73 -23.36 6.44
N PRO A 468 23.89 -24.15 7.14
CA PRO A 468 24.31 -25.43 7.71
C PRO A 468 24.66 -26.46 6.62
N ASN A 469 24.07 -26.36 5.42
CA ASN A 469 24.23 -27.30 4.33
C ASN A 469 25.28 -26.84 3.31
N TYR A 470 25.47 -25.52 3.16
CA TYR A 470 26.29 -24.91 2.13
C TYR A 470 27.43 -24.02 2.69
N ASN A 471 27.54 -23.88 4.01
CA ASN A 471 28.50 -22.98 4.66
C ASN A 471 28.38 -21.55 4.08
N TYR A 472 29.49 -20.99 3.60
CA TYR A 472 29.56 -19.63 3.03
C TYR A 472 29.44 -19.64 1.49
N ALA A 473 28.66 -20.54 0.90
CA ALA A 473 28.59 -20.72 -0.56
C ALA A 473 28.11 -19.46 -1.31
N ILE A 474 27.13 -18.74 -0.78
CA ILE A 474 26.66 -17.45 -1.34
C ILE A 474 27.83 -16.45 -1.37
N ASN A 475 28.71 -16.50 -0.37
CA ASN A 475 29.99 -15.78 -0.33
C ASN A 475 29.85 -14.27 -0.60
N LEU A 476 28.81 -13.64 -0.06
CA LEU A 476 28.50 -12.23 -0.25
C LEU A 476 29.04 -11.39 0.91
N PRO A 477 30.17 -10.66 0.74
CA PRO A 477 30.68 -9.77 1.77
C PRO A 477 29.79 -8.52 1.92
N VAL A 478 29.46 -8.16 3.15
CA VAL A 478 28.66 -6.98 3.49
C VAL A 478 29.55 -5.74 3.40
N ARG A 479 29.34 -4.91 2.38
CA ARG A 479 30.10 -3.68 2.11
C ARG A 479 29.15 -2.56 1.69
N GLY A 480 29.38 -1.38 2.24
CA GLY A 480 28.61 -0.20 1.90
C GLY A 480 29.16 0.54 0.67
N TRP A 481 28.51 1.60 0.22
CA TRP A 481 27.24 2.13 0.73
C TRP A 481 26.04 1.31 0.22
N ASN A 482 25.23 0.81 1.15
CA ASN A 482 23.94 0.16 0.90
C ASN A 482 23.10 0.15 2.21
N GLU A 483 22.08 -0.71 2.31
CA GLU A 483 21.15 -0.81 3.44
C GLU A 483 21.74 -1.42 4.72
N THR A 484 22.97 -1.94 4.71
CA THR A 484 23.45 -2.92 5.71
C THR A 484 24.33 -2.34 6.83
N MET A 485 24.31 -1.02 7.04
CA MET A 485 25.10 -0.36 8.11
C MET A 485 24.79 -0.94 9.51
N MET A 486 23.53 -1.26 9.77
CA MET A 486 23.06 -1.80 11.06
C MET A 486 23.75 -3.11 11.44
N VAL A 487 24.13 -3.94 10.47
CA VAL A 487 24.92 -5.17 10.72
C VAL A 487 26.19 -4.86 11.49
N TYR A 488 26.93 -3.84 11.04
CA TYR A 488 28.20 -3.49 11.68
C TYR A 488 28.00 -2.76 13.01
N LEU A 489 27.00 -1.89 13.11
CA LEU A 489 26.67 -1.22 14.37
C LEU A 489 26.36 -2.24 15.47
N LEU A 490 25.48 -3.19 15.17
CA LEU A 490 25.10 -4.24 16.11
C LEU A 490 26.23 -5.23 16.36
N ALA A 491 26.93 -5.71 15.33
CA ALA A 491 28.06 -6.61 15.52
C ALA A 491 29.14 -6.03 16.43
N ILE A 492 29.37 -4.72 16.39
CA ILE A 492 30.36 -4.03 17.25
C ILE A 492 29.78 -3.78 18.65
N ALA A 493 28.49 -3.50 18.76
CA ALA A 493 27.79 -3.31 20.05
C ALA A 493 27.59 -4.61 20.84
N SER A 494 27.63 -5.78 20.19
CA SER A 494 27.38 -7.06 20.87
C SER A 494 28.34 -7.30 22.06
N PRO A 495 27.82 -7.57 23.27
CA PRO A 495 28.63 -7.70 24.48
C PRO A 495 29.28 -9.08 24.66
N THR A 496 28.87 -10.07 23.85
CA THR A 496 29.30 -11.47 23.95
C THR A 496 30.16 -11.90 22.76
N GLU A 497 29.55 -12.03 21.59
CA GLU A 497 30.16 -12.59 20.37
C GLU A 497 30.33 -11.53 19.27
N GLY A 498 30.67 -10.31 19.71
CA GLY A 498 30.86 -9.13 18.85
C GLY A 498 32.13 -9.15 18.00
N VAL A 499 32.29 -8.12 17.19
CA VAL A 499 33.43 -7.95 16.28
C VAL A 499 34.25 -6.69 16.64
N PRO A 500 35.55 -6.65 16.30
CA PRO A 500 36.36 -5.45 16.53
C PRO A 500 35.82 -4.24 15.76
N ALA A 501 35.77 -3.06 16.38
CA ALA A 501 35.27 -1.83 15.75
C ALA A 501 35.99 -1.46 14.44
N GLY A 502 37.26 -1.84 14.29
CA GLY A 502 38.02 -1.67 13.05
C GLY A 502 37.40 -2.35 11.82
N LEU A 503 36.51 -3.35 12.00
CA LEU A 503 35.75 -3.96 10.91
C LEU A 503 34.78 -2.99 10.24
N TYR A 504 34.33 -1.94 10.94
CA TYR A 504 33.58 -0.86 10.33
C TYR A 504 34.38 -0.22 9.19
N HIS A 505 35.70 -0.06 9.35
CA HIS A 505 36.55 0.56 8.33
C HIS A 505 37.05 -0.42 7.27
N SER A 506 37.42 -1.64 7.66
CA SER A 506 37.97 -2.64 6.71
C SER A 506 36.89 -3.41 5.94
N GLY A 507 35.74 -3.61 6.59
CA GLY A 507 34.58 -4.34 6.08
C GLY A 507 33.59 -3.38 5.45
N TRP A 508 32.75 -2.75 6.28
CA TRP A 508 31.66 -1.86 5.86
C TRP A 508 32.13 -0.75 4.92
N ALA A 509 33.05 0.10 5.41
CA ALA A 509 33.62 1.20 4.66
C ALA A 509 34.89 0.80 3.85
N GLY A 510 35.11 -0.50 3.63
CA GLY A 510 36.24 -0.98 2.87
C GLY A 510 36.02 -0.89 1.35
N GLY A 511 37.05 -0.48 0.60
CA GLY A 511 36.99 -0.36 -0.86
C GLY A 511 36.66 1.06 -1.34
N ASN A 512 35.80 1.20 -2.36
CA ASN A 512 35.37 2.49 -2.92
C ASN A 512 34.16 3.09 -2.16
N TYR A 513 34.27 3.17 -0.83
CA TYR A 513 33.17 3.60 0.04
C TYR A 513 33.00 5.13 0.04
N ALA A 514 34.09 5.84 0.31
CA ALA A 514 34.09 7.29 0.35
C ALA A 514 33.88 7.87 -1.05
N SER A 515 33.06 8.91 -1.11
CA SER A 515 32.74 9.68 -2.29
C SER A 515 32.87 11.16 -1.96
N GLY A 516 32.40 11.99 -2.86
CA GLY A 516 32.37 13.44 -2.72
C GLY A 516 31.81 14.09 -3.98
N LEU A 517 31.19 13.29 -4.85
CA LEU A 517 30.63 13.72 -6.11
C LEU A 517 29.33 14.47 -5.85
N SER A 518 29.06 15.45 -6.70
CA SER A 518 27.84 16.25 -6.64
C SER A 518 26.92 15.92 -7.80
N TYR A 519 25.64 15.73 -7.50
CA TYR A 519 24.60 15.45 -8.47
C TYR A 519 23.41 16.35 -8.19
N TYR A 520 22.88 16.98 -9.24
CA TYR A 520 21.78 17.95 -9.10
C TYR A 520 22.03 19.04 -8.04
N GLY A 521 23.30 19.39 -7.79
CA GLY A 521 23.71 20.37 -6.78
C GLY A 521 23.92 19.83 -5.36
N PHE A 522 23.70 18.54 -5.11
CA PHE A 522 23.89 17.90 -3.81
C PHE A 522 25.10 16.97 -3.81
N GLN A 523 25.93 17.07 -2.78
CA GLN A 523 27.09 16.20 -2.60
C GLN A 523 26.69 14.90 -1.88
N LEU A 524 27.15 13.75 -2.38
CA LEU A 524 27.08 12.48 -1.64
C LEU A 524 28.45 12.19 -1.00
N PRO A 525 28.57 12.24 0.34
CA PRO A 525 29.79 11.87 1.06
C PRO A 525 30.24 10.42 0.84
N VAL A 526 29.30 9.48 0.69
CA VAL A 526 29.61 8.04 0.54
C VAL A 526 28.75 7.41 -0.56
N GLY A 527 29.22 6.28 -1.08
CA GLY A 527 28.54 5.51 -2.10
C GLY A 527 28.84 5.92 -3.53
N THR A 528 28.45 5.06 -4.46
CA THR A 528 28.66 5.23 -5.89
C THR A 528 27.38 5.69 -6.58
N GLY A 529 27.54 6.22 -7.81
CA GLY A 529 26.41 6.67 -8.62
C GLY A 529 25.57 7.74 -7.92
N LEU A 530 24.26 7.69 -8.14
CA LEU A 530 23.28 8.62 -7.59
C LEU A 530 22.75 8.19 -6.21
N GLY A 531 23.48 7.31 -5.49
CA GLY A 531 23.20 6.88 -4.12
C GLY A 531 22.56 5.49 -3.98
N GLY A 532 21.99 4.95 -5.06
CA GLY A 532 21.28 3.66 -5.07
C GLY A 532 19.78 3.79 -4.78
N PRO A 533 19.08 2.66 -4.55
CA PRO A 533 17.67 2.66 -4.14
C PRO A 533 17.48 3.45 -2.84
N LEU A 534 16.35 4.14 -2.71
CA LEU A 534 16.18 5.08 -1.61
C LEU A 534 16.06 4.40 -0.23
N PHE A 535 15.68 3.13 -0.18
CA PHE A 535 15.65 2.33 1.06
C PHE A 535 17.01 2.18 1.75
N PHE A 536 18.12 2.42 1.05
CA PHE A 536 19.47 2.47 1.65
C PHE A 536 19.59 3.53 2.76
N THR A 537 18.75 4.56 2.72
CA THR A 537 18.68 5.63 3.73
C THR A 537 17.63 5.37 4.82
N GLN A 538 16.97 4.22 4.80
CA GLN A 538 15.79 3.94 5.61
C GLN A 538 16.04 2.82 6.60
N TYR A 539 16.37 1.60 6.12
CA TYR A 539 16.31 0.38 6.96
C TYR A 539 17.24 0.46 8.16
N SER A 540 18.52 0.75 7.95
CA SER A 540 19.50 0.94 9.04
C SER A 540 19.31 2.21 9.87
N PHE A 541 18.27 2.99 9.62
CA PHE A 541 18.04 4.31 10.21
C PHE A 541 16.64 4.43 10.83
N LEU A 542 15.95 3.31 11.04
CA LEU A 542 14.66 3.30 11.72
C LEU A 542 14.86 3.44 13.23
N GLY A 543 15.85 2.73 13.79
CA GLY A 543 16.33 2.85 15.16
C GLY A 543 17.57 3.72 15.28
N PHE A 544 18.59 3.54 14.44
CA PHE A 544 19.80 4.37 14.55
C PHE A 544 19.53 5.82 14.12
N ASP A 545 19.75 6.76 15.04
CA ASP A 545 19.62 8.19 14.76
C ASP A 545 20.87 8.70 14.01
N PRO A 546 20.77 9.15 12.75
CA PRO A 546 21.94 9.61 12.01
C PRO A 546 22.26 11.10 12.23
N ARG A 547 21.48 11.83 13.03
CA ARG A 547 21.62 13.30 13.21
C ARG A 547 22.76 13.66 14.15
N ASP A 548 23.29 14.87 13.98
CA ASP A 548 24.23 15.52 14.89
C ASP A 548 25.53 14.73 15.16
N LYS A 549 25.85 13.75 14.31
CA LYS A 549 27.01 12.88 14.43
C LYS A 549 27.58 12.50 13.07
N ARG A 550 28.88 12.29 13.03
CA ARG A 550 29.60 11.79 11.86
C ARG A 550 30.69 10.84 12.28
N ASP A 551 31.06 9.94 11.40
CA ASP A 551 32.34 9.25 11.49
C ASP A 551 33.39 9.95 10.61
N GLN A 552 34.48 9.24 10.28
CA GLN A 552 35.52 9.78 9.40
C GLN A 552 35.09 9.93 7.93
N TYR A 553 33.95 9.40 7.52
CA TYR A 553 33.47 9.40 6.13
C TYR A 553 32.29 10.36 5.91
N ALA A 554 31.29 10.33 6.78
CA ALA A 554 30.04 11.04 6.55
C ALA A 554 29.28 11.42 7.83
N ASN A 555 28.52 12.50 7.72
CA ASN A 555 27.31 12.68 8.52
C ASN A 555 26.16 12.00 7.78
N TYR A 556 25.61 10.94 8.38
CA TYR A 556 24.64 10.07 7.70
C TYR A 556 23.26 10.71 7.53
N PHE A 557 22.91 11.73 8.32
CA PHE A 557 21.69 12.50 8.08
C PHE A 557 21.83 13.36 6.82
N ILE A 558 23.02 13.95 6.60
CA ILE A 558 23.35 14.69 5.38
C ILE A 558 23.35 13.76 4.17
N GLN A 559 23.93 12.56 4.29
CA GLN A 559 23.88 11.52 3.26
C GLN A 559 22.42 11.19 2.90
N GLY A 560 21.59 10.85 3.89
CA GLY A 560 20.18 10.50 3.69
C GLY A 560 19.42 11.61 2.98
N ARG A 561 19.50 12.85 3.49
CA ARG A 561 18.88 14.03 2.87
C ARG A 561 19.33 14.27 1.44
N ASN A 562 20.63 14.24 1.18
CA ASN A 562 21.13 14.53 -0.16
C ASN A 562 20.77 13.41 -1.15
N GLN A 563 20.77 12.14 -0.72
CA GLN A 563 20.30 11.03 -1.54
C GLN A 563 18.81 11.14 -1.85
N SER A 564 17.95 11.52 -0.90
CA SER A 564 16.53 11.80 -1.15
C SER A 564 16.32 12.93 -2.15
N LEU A 565 17.06 14.04 -2.00
CA LEU A 565 16.94 15.19 -2.91
C LEU A 565 17.49 14.89 -4.31
N ILE A 566 18.54 14.08 -4.44
CA ILE A 566 19.05 13.58 -5.72
C ILE A 566 18.01 12.68 -6.40
N ASN A 567 17.44 11.73 -5.66
CA ASN A 567 16.40 10.84 -6.17
C ASN A 567 15.20 11.65 -6.69
N ARG A 568 14.75 12.63 -5.89
CA ARG A 568 13.69 13.56 -6.29
C ARG A 568 14.04 14.39 -7.52
N ALA A 569 15.23 14.98 -7.56
CA ALA A 569 15.68 15.82 -8.67
C ALA A 569 15.78 15.01 -9.98
N TYR A 570 16.26 13.76 -9.90
CA TYR A 570 16.24 12.83 -11.02
C TYR A 570 14.82 12.61 -11.54
N CYS A 571 13.87 12.28 -10.65
CA CYS A 571 12.47 12.06 -11.03
C CYS A 571 11.84 13.31 -11.68
N ILE A 572 12.10 14.50 -11.14
CA ILE A 572 11.63 15.77 -11.73
C ILE A 572 12.26 16.01 -13.11
N SER A 573 13.56 15.73 -13.26
CA SER A 573 14.24 15.88 -14.55
C SER A 573 13.76 14.88 -15.59
N ASN A 574 13.26 13.73 -15.14
CA ASN A 574 12.66 12.65 -15.91
C ASN A 574 13.42 12.35 -17.22
N PRO A 575 14.70 11.92 -17.14
CA PRO A 575 15.55 11.79 -18.32
C PRO A 575 15.07 10.75 -19.33
N LEU A 576 14.19 9.83 -18.90
CA LEU A 576 13.60 8.78 -19.72
C LEU A 576 12.18 9.11 -20.22
N GLY A 577 11.59 10.23 -19.78
CA GLY A 577 10.25 10.64 -20.19
C GLY A 577 9.13 9.74 -19.69
N HIS A 578 9.30 9.11 -18.52
CA HIS A 578 8.29 8.27 -17.87
C HIS A 578 7.03 9.06 -17.54
N GLU A 579 5.87 8.47 -17.74
CA GLU A 579 4.60 9.15 -17.49
C GLU A 579 4.42 9.49 -16.01
N GLY A 580 4.02 10.73 -15.74
CA GLY A 580 3.60 11.21 -14.42
C GLY A 580 4.71 11.52 -13.41
N TYR A 581 5.97 11.21 -13.69
CA TYR A 581 7.09 11.67 -12.85
C TYR A 581 7.09 13.20 -12.77
N ASN A 582 7.12 13.73 -11.55
CA ASN A 582 7.07 15.18 -11.27
C ASN A 582 7.55 15.47 -9.84
N GLU A 583 7.32 16.68 -9.35
CA GLU A 583 7.74 17.12 -8.01
C GLU A 583 7.04 16.39 -6.83
N PHE A 584 5.95 15.66 -7.11
CA PHE A 584 5.15 14.86 -6.18
C PHE A 584 5.31 13.35 -6.42
N VAL A 585 5.66 12.90 -7.62
CA VAL A 585 5.87 11.48 -7.97
C VAL A 585 7.37 11.22 -8.06
N TRP A 586 7.94 10.80 -6.93
CA TRP A 586 9.38 10.51 -6.78
C TRP A 586 9.61 9.48 -5.67
N GLY A 587 10.86 9.01 -5.54
CA GLY A 587 11.27 8.04 -4.52
C GLY A 587 11.56 6.66 -5.11
N LEU A 588 12.36 6.58 -6.16
CA LEU A 588 12.77 5.31 -6.76
C LEU A 588 13.46 4.42 -5.71
N THR A 589 12.90 3.24 -5.49
CA THR A 589 13.37 2.25 -4.53
C THR A 589 12.93 0.84 -4.93
N ALA A 590 13.44 -0.19 -4.24
CA ALA A 590 13.03 -1.56 -4.51
C ALA A 590 11.56 -1.81 -4.17
N SER A 591 10.88 -2.60 -4.99
CA SER A 591 9.46 -2.96 -4.83
C SER A 591 9.09 -4.12 -5.77
N ASP A 592 7.84 -4.57 -5.68
CA ASP A 592 7.19 -5.31 -6.77
C ASP A 592 7.22 -4.49 -8.07
N ASP A 593 7.29 -5.20 -9.20
CA ASP A 593 7.40 -4.61 -10.52
C ASP A 593 6.54 -5.37 -11.56
N PRO A 594 5.77 -4.67 -12.41
CA PRO A 594 4.89 -5.32 -13.38
C PRO A 594 5.61 -6.03 -14.54
N LEU A 595 6.89 -5.70 -14.80
CA LEU A 595 7.63 -6.21 -15.95
C LEU A 595 8.51 -7.41 -15.59
N VAL A 596 9.12 -7.39 -14.40
CA VAL A 596 10.08 -8.42 -13.96
C VAL A 596 9.75 -9.04 -12.60
N GLY A 597 8.64 -8.66 -11.98
CA GLY A 597 8.16 -9.18 -10.70
C GLY A 597 8.73 -8.42 -9.50
N TYR A 598 10.05 -8.23 -9.43
CA TYR A 598 10.73 -7.43 -8.42
C TYR A 598 11.94 -6.73 -9.01
N LEU A 599 12.12 -5.45 -8.69
CA LEU A 599 13.28 -4.69 -9.16
C LEU A 599 13.72 -3.69 -8.09
N ALA A 600 15.03 -3.65 -7.82
CA ALA A 600 15.65 -2.60 -7.02
C ALA A 600 15.75 -1.30 -7.84
N HIS A 601 14.66 -0.53 -7.90
CA HIS A 601 14.65 0.72 -8.64
C HIS A 601 15.56 1.77 -7.99
N GLU A 602 16.27 2.52 -8.84
CA GLU A 602 17.16 3.59 -8.42
C GLU A 602 17.26 4.64 -9.53
N PRO A 603 17.75 5.86 -9.24
CA PRO A 603 18.00 6.93 -10.22
C PRO A 603 19.05 6.57 -11.29
N GLN A 604 18.81 5.57 -12.13
CA GLN A 604 19.70 5.11 -13.18
C GLN A 604 18.92 4.51 -14.33
N VAL A 605 19.36 4.80 -15.57
CA VAL A 605 18.70 4.38 -16.81
C VAL A 605 18.35 2.89 -16.87
N SER A 606 19.22 2.01 -16.36
CA SER A 606 19.02 0.56 -16.39
C SER A 606 18.12 0.01 -15.28
N ARG A 607 17.70 0.86 -14.33
CA ARG A 607 16.96 0.49 -13.12
C ARG A 607 15.72 1.35 -12.88
N ASP A 608 15.43 2.27 -13.79
CA ASP A 608 14.24 3.11 -13.77
C ASP A 608 13.41 2.81 -15.02
N ASN A 609 12.36 2.02 -14.84
CA ASN A 609 11.44 1.62 -15.91
C ASN A 609 10.11 2.38 -15.87
N GLY A 610 9.92 3.32 -14.95
CA GLY A 610 8.67 4.05 -14.73
C GLY A 610 7.87 3.58 -13.51
N THR A 611 8.27 2.48 -12.86
CA THR A 611 7.67 2.00 -11.61
C THR A 611 8.14 2.84 -10.42
N MET A 612 7.18 3.26 -9.58
CA MET A 612 7.38 4.10 -8.40
C MET A 612 6.77 3.43 -7.17
N ALA A 613 7.52 3.43 -6.05
CA ALA A 613 7.06 2.85 -4.79
C ALA A 613 6.84 3.94 -3.74
N PRO A 614 5.64 4.05 -3.11
CA PRO A 614 5.35 5.10 -2.14
C PRO A 614 6.33 5.17 -0.97
N THR A 615 6.83 4.03 -0.50
CA THR A 615 7.78 4.00 0.63
C THR A 615 9.04 4.81 0.39
N GLY A 616 9.50 4.97 -0.85
CA GLY A 616 10.70 5.76 -1.15
C GLY A 616 10.58 7.20 -0.65
N ALA A 617 9.57 7.92 -1.13
CA ALA A 617 9.34 9.30 -0.72
C ALA A 617 8.76 9.42 0.70
N LEU A 618 7.85 8.52 1.09
CA LEU A 618 7.17 8.62 2.39
C LEU A 618 8.12 8.30 3.55
N SER A 619 9.01 7.33 3.39
CA SER A 619 9.99 6.97 4.42
C SER A 619 11.19 7.91 4.45
N ALA A 620 11.29 8.86 3.49
CA ALA A 620 12.23 9.97 3.54
C ALA A 620 11.73 11.16 4.40
N MET A 621 10.61 11.02 5.12
CA MET A 621 9.98 12.10 5.91
C MET A 621 10.95 12.86 6.83
N PRO A 622 11.85 12.20 7.59
CA PRO A 622 12.78 12.93 8.45
C PRO A 622 13.82 13.76 7.69
N TYR A 623 14.10 13.40 6.44
CA TYR A 623 15.11 14.03 5.61
C TYR A 623 14.55 15.16 4.75
N THR A 624 13.37 14.96 4.17
CA THR A 624 12.72 15.87 3.21
C THR A 624 11.23 16.07 3.53
N PRO A 625 10.86 16.52 4.75
CA PRO A 625 9.49 16.49 5.23
C PRO A 625 8.51 17.27 4.34
N THR A 626 8.91 18.45 3.86
CA THR A 626 8.07 19.27 2.97
C THR A 626 7.73 18.53 1.67
N GLN A 627 8.72 17.91 1.03
CA GLN A 627 8.55 17.18 -0.22
C GLN A 627 7.78 15.88 0.01
N SER A 628 8.12 15.12 1.05
CA SER A 628 7.48 13.85 1.39
C SER A 628 6.00 14.03 1.78
N ILE A 629 5.64 15.06 2.55
CA ILE A 629 4.23 15.38 2.87
C ILE A 629 3.46 15.82 1.62
N ALA A 630 4.08 16.59 0.73
CA ALA A 630 3.44 16.98 -0.54
C ALA A 630 3.15 15.75 -1.41
N THR A 631 4.11 14.82 -1.50
CA THR A 631 3.94 13.52 -2.15
C THR A 631 2.84 12.68 -1.51
N LEU A 632 2.81 12.57 -0.18
CA LEU A 632 1.74 11.87 0.55
C LEU A 632 0.36 12.40 0.16
N LYS A 633 0.18 13.73 0.17
CA LYS A 633 -1.08 14.37 -0.23
C LYS A 633 -1.45 14.07 -1.67
N TYR A 634 -0.48 14.06 -2.58
CA TYR A 634 -0.71 13.74 -3.99
C TYR A 634 -1.12 12.28 -4.17
N TYR A 635 -0.34 11.33 -3.62
CA TYR A 635 -0.65 9.90 -3.68
C TYR A 635 -2.01 9.59 -3.08
N TYR A 636 -2.33 10.16 -1.92
CA TYR A 636 -3.63 9.97 -1.31
C TYR A 636 -4.74 10.63 -2.13
N ARG A 637 -4.70 11.95 -2.34
CA ARG A 637 -5.86 12.69 -2.91
C ARG A 637 -6.06 12.49 -4.40
N GLN A 638 -4.99 12.23 -5.17
CA GLN A 638 -5.07 12.08 -6.63
C GLN A 638 -5.06 10.60 -7.04
N LEU A 639 -4.20 9.79 -6.44
CA LEU A 639 -4.02 8.38 -6.84
C LEU A 639 -4.71 7.39 -5.88
N GLY A 640 -5.23 7.82 -4.73
CA GLY A 640 -5.66 6.93 -3.66
C GLY A 640 -6.82 6.01 -4.02
N HIS A 641 -7.66 6.38 -4.99
CA HIS A 641 -8.72 5.49 -5.49
C HIS A 641 -8.18 4.16 -6.05
N ARG A 642 -6.87 4.11 -6.39
CA ARG A 642 -6.16 2.92 -6.88
C ARG A 642 -4.93 2.55 -6.07
N LEU A 643 -4.33 3.52 -5.37
CA LEU A 643 -3.09 3.34 -4.62
C LEU A 643 -3.30 3.15 -3.11
N TRP A 644 -4.51 3.38 -2.58
CA TRP A 644 -4.82 3.27 -1.15
C TRP A 644 -5.76 2.10 -0.88
N GLY A 645 -5.43 1.27 0.11
CA GLY A 645 -6.26 0.15 0.52
C GLY A 645 -6.25 -0.11 2.04
N PRO A 646 -6.69 -1.31 2.49
CA PRO A 646 -6.97 -1.60 3.90
C PRO A 646 -5.76 -1.50 4.83
N MET A 647 -4.55 -1.56 4.29
CA MET A 647 -3.29 -1.53 5.05
C MET A 647 -2.38 -0.35 4.62
N GLY A 648 -2.97 0.73 4.12
CA GLY A 648 -2.27 1.95 3.71
C GLY A 648 -2.09 2.02 2.20
N PHE A 649 -0.99 2.64 1.75
CA PHE A 649 -0.63 2.60 0.34
C PHE A 649 -0.21 1.18 -0.09
N TYR A 650 -0.59 0.78 -1.30
CA TYR A 650 -0.04 -0.41 -1.95
C TYR A 650 1.43 -0.18 -2.33
N ASP A 651 2.12 -1.29 -2.60
CA ASP A 651 3.58 -1.35 -2.71
C ASP A 651 4.19 -0.45 -3.79
N ALA A 652 3.60 -0.47 -4.99
CA ALA A 652 4.12 0.27 -6.14
C ALA A 652 3.04 0.59 -7.18
N PHE A 653 3.37 1.48 -8.12
CA PHE A 653 2.54 1.78 -9.28
C PHE A 653 3.42 2.21 -10.47
N HIS A 654 2.89 2.06 -11.67
CA HIS A 654 3.51 2.48 -12.92
C HIS A 654 2.46 3.17 -13.79
N LEU A 655 2.50 4.50 -13.85
CA LEU A 655 1.47 5.30 -14.54
C LEU A 655 1.40 5.02 -16.06
N GLY A 656 2.56 4.91 -16.73
CA GLY A 656 2.58 4.65 -18.19
C GLY A 656 2.11 3.27 -18.63
N LEU A 657 1.99 2.31 -17.71
CA LEU A 657 1.39 0.99 -17.94
C LEU A 657 0.01 0.89 -17.29
N ASP A 658 -0.45 2.00 -16.70
CA ASP A 658 -1.61 2.07 -15.84
C ASP A 658 -1.61 1.03 -14.71
N TRP A 659 -0.46 0.51 -14.30
CA TRP A 659 -0.39 -0.59 -13.32
C TRP A 659 -0.31 -0.07 -11.88
N TYR A 660 -0.99 -0.75 -10.95
CA TYR A 660 -0.93 -0.49 -9.52
C TYR A 660 -0.85 -1.84 -8.81
N ALA A 661 0.05 -1.97 -7.84
CA ALA A 661 0.15 -3.16 -7.03
C ALA A 661 -1.16 -3.36 -6.23
N ASP A 662 -1.55 -4.63 -6.05
CA ASP A 662 -2.53 -5.05 -5.04
C ASP A 662 -1.82 -5.67 -3.82
N SER A 663 -0.49 -5.59 -3.78
CA SER A 663 0.38 -6.13 -2.76
C SER A 663 0.76 -5.10 -1.70
N TYR A 664 1.15 -5.64 -0.55
CA TYR A 664 1.80 -4.91 0.53
C TYR A 664 3.00 -5.74 0.98
N LEU A 665 4.15 -5.10 1.17
CA LEU A 665 5.38 -5.74 1.63
C LEU A 665 5.75 -5.21 3.02
N ALA A 666 6.21 -6.10 3.90
CA ALA A 666 6.62 -5.70 5.26
C ALA A 666 7.74 -4.66 5.24
N ILE A 667 8.71 -4.85 4.33
CA ILE A 667 9.90 -4.02 4.20
C ILE A 667 9.59 -2.63 3.66
N ASP A 668 8.46 -2.43 3.01
CA ASP A 668 8.06 -1.15 2.45
C ASP A 668 7.05 -0.43 3.37
N GLN A 669 6.11 -1.16 3.98
CA GLN A 669 5.17 -0.60 4.96
C GLN A 669 5.86 -0.19 6.27
N GLY A 670 6.87 -0.94 6.71
CA GLY A 670 7.52 -0.74 8.01
C GLY A 670 8.23 0.61 8.12
N PRO A 671 9.09 0.96 7.15
CA PRO A 671 9.72 2.27 7.07
C PRO A 671 8.74 3.43 6.99
N ILE A 672 7.59 3.30 6.32
CA ILE A 672 6.59 4.38 6.22
C ILE A 672 6.15 4.81 7.62
N ILE A 673 5.66 3.86 8.42
CA ILE A 673 5.18 4.17 9.77
C ILE A 673 6.30 4.62 10.70
N CYS A 674 7.47 3.97 10.63
CA CYS A 674 8.60 4.25 11.51
C CYS A 674 9.25 5.61 11.24
N MET A 675 9.48 5.95 9.97
CA MET A 675 10.12 7.21 9.59
C MET A 675 9.18 8.40 9.71
N ILE A 676 7.86 8.21 9.52
CA ILE A 676 6.89 9.25 9.93
C ILE A 676 7.02 9.51 11.44
N GLU A 677 7.12 8.47 12.27
CA GLU A 677 7.22 8.66 13.72
C GLU A 677 8.53 9.35 14.12
N ASN A 678 9.66 8.95 13.53
CA ASN A 678 10.94 9.61 13.79
C ASN A 678 10.95 11.08 13.39
N TYR A 679 10.29 11.43 12.27
CA TYR A 679 10.07 12.82 11.90
C TYR A 679 9.25 13.58 12.95
N ARG A 680 8.18 12.98 13.47
CA ARG A 680 7.24 13.66 14.37
C ARG A 680 7.76 13.80 15.80
N THR A 681 8.35 12.74 16.36
CA THR A 681 8.65 12.66 17.80
C THR A 681 10.03 12.10 18.11
N GLN A 682 10.72 11.53 17.11
CA GLN A 682 12.02 10.86 17.29
C GLN A 682 11.91 9.63 18.20
N LEU A 683 10.72 9.03 18.33
CA LEU A 683 10.44 7.94 19.26
C LEU A 683 11.45 6.79 19.13
N LEU A 684 11.57 6.22 17.94
CA LEU A 684 12.34 5.01 17.71
C LEU A 684 13.84 5.30 17.83
N TRP A 685 14.27 6.44 17.28
CA TRP A 685 15.61 6.98 17.46
C TRP A 685 16.00 7.11 18.93
N ASN A 686 15.16 7.75 19.74
CA ASN A 686 15.47 7.97 21.15
C ASN A 686 15.59 6.66 21.92
N HIS A 687 14.71 5.68 21.66
CA HIS A 687 14.74 4.40 22.36
C HIS A 687 15.88 3.49 21.89
N PHE A 688 16.13 3.38 20.58
CA PHE A 688 17.25 2.58 20.09
C PHE A 688 18.59 3.12 20.61
N MET A 689 18.80 4.44 20.50
CA MET A 689 20.05 5.08 20.94
C MET A 689 20.23 5.07 22.47
N ALA A 690 19.18 4.79 23.26
CA ALA A 690 19.27 4.65 24.71
C ALA A 690 19.87 3.31 25.16
N ASN A 691 19.97 2.32 24.27
CA ASN A 691 20.63 1.04 24.58
C ASN A 691 22.12 1.30 24.90
N PRO A 692 22.62 0.86 26.07
CA PRO A 692 23.95 1.25 26.56
C PRO A 692 25.09 0.80 25.64
N GLU A 693 24.91 -0.29 24.91
CA GLU A 693 25.90 -0.87 24.01
C GLU A 693 26.14 -0.01 22.75
N ILE A 694 25.16 0.80 22.35
CA ILE A 694 25.21 1.55 21.09
C ILE A 694 26.21 2.70 21.17
N GLN A 695 26.20 3.47 22.26
CA GLN A 695 27.14 4.60 22.40
C GLN A 695 28.59 4.10 22.46
N ASP A 696 28.86 3.02 23.19
CA ASP A 696 30.19 2.41 23.28
C ASP A 696 30.68 1.94 21.90
N ALA A 697 29.79 1.36 21.08
CA ALA A 697 30.12 0.97 19.71
C ALA A 697 30.45 2.16 18.82
N LEU A 698 29.66 3.24 18.89
CA LEU A 698 29.90 4.46 18.11
C LEU A 698 31.22 5.14 18.49
N ASP A 699 31.52 5.22 19.78
CA ASP A 699 32.79 5.75 20.28
C ASP A 699 33.97 4.89 19.80
N ALA A 700 33.82 3.57 19.82
CA ALA A 700 34.84 2.64 19.34
C ALA A 700 35.07 2.70 17.81
N ILE A 701 34.02 3.00 17.03
CA ILE A 701 34.12 3.26 15.58
C ILE A 701 34.77 4.63 15.30
N GLY A 702 34.67 5.57 16.25
CA GLY A 702 35.19 6.92 16.11
C GLY A 702 34.18 7.93 15.57
N PHE A 703 32.89 7.72 15.87
CA PHE A 703 31.89 8.77 15.68
C PHE A 703 32.19 9.96 16.58
N VAL A 704 31.94 11.16 16.07
CA VAL A 704 32.10 12.43 16.77
C VAL A 704 30.88 13.32 16.51
N PRO A 705 30.58 14.27 17.42
CA PRO A 705 29.52 15.25 17.19
C PRO A 705 29.74 16.06 15.91
N ASP A 706 28.67 16.25 15.14
CA ASP A 706 28.66 17.09 13.95
C ASP A 706 27.30 17.76 13.76
N THR A 707 27.23 19.01 14.18
CA THR A 707 26.03 19.87 14.10
C THR A 707 25.97 20.66 12.79
N THR A 708 26.62 20.18 11.72
CA THR A 708 26.56 20.82 10.41
C THR A 708 25.11 21.04 10.00
N VAL A 709 24.70 22.30 10.02
CA VAL A 709 23.35 22.71 9.64
C VAL A 709 23.23 22.56 8.13
N VAL A 710 22.50 21.55 7.69
CA VAL A 710 22.08 21.48 6.29
C VAL A 710 20.96 22.50 6.12
N ALA A 711 21.16 23.49 5.25
CA ALA A 711 20.09 24.42 4.91
C ALA A 711 18.86 23.60 4.52
N THR A 712 17.74 23.77 5.22
CA THR A 712 16.46 23.30 4.69
C THR A 712 16.33 23.96 3.32
N GLU A 713 16.13 23.17 2.27
CA GLU A 713 15.75 23.75 1.00
C GLU A 713 14.47 24.51 1.27
N THR A 714 14.64 25.81 1.42
CA THR A 714 13.54 26.75 1.38
C THR A 714 12.97 26.54 -0.01
N PRO A 715 11.69 26.18 -0.17
CA PRO A 715 11.09 26.02 -1.49
C PRO A 715 11.51 27.21 -2.35
N SER A 716 11.81 27.00 -3.63
CA SER A 716 11.97 28.12 -4.54
C SER A 716 10.64 28.87 -4.54
N LEU A 717 10.54 29.88 -3.68
CA LEU A 717 9.32 30.62 -3.46
C LEU A 717 9.08 31.41 -4.74
N SER A 718 8.11 30.98 -5.54
CA SER A 718 7.63 31.75 -6.69
C SER A 718 7.23 33.18 -6.28
N SER A 719 6.90 33.39 -5.01
CA SER A 719 6.55 34.66 -4.36
C SER A 719 7.70 35.42 -3.67
N GLY A 720 8.90 34.82 -3.55
CA GLY A 720 10.08 35.40 -2.88
C GLY A 720 10.07 35.43 -1.34
N ILE A 721 8.94 35.13 -0.71
CA ILE A 721 8.76 34.98 0.75
C ILE A 721 7.76 33.86 1.07
N ASP A 722 7.95 33.14 2.19
CA ASP A 722 6.97 32.22 2.80
C ASP A 722 6.69 32.61 4.25
N LEU A 723 5.52 32.21 4.74
CA LEU A 723 5.05 32.49 6.09
C LEU A 723 4.42 31.22 6.68
N SER A 724 4.92 30.74 7.82
CA SER A 724 4.27 29.75 8.67
C SER A 724 4.11 30.32 10.08
N ALA A 725 3.30 29.67 10.92
CA ALA A 725 3.26 29.99 12.34
C ALA A 725 2.88 28.78 13.20
N TYR A 726 3.59 28.55 14.29
CA TYR A 726 3.39 27.40 15.20
C TYR A 726 3.64 27.79 16.68
N PRO A 727 3.04 27.10 17.66
CA PRO A 727 1.90 26.20 17.50
C PRO A 727 0.66 26.97 17.06
N ASN A 728 -0.24 26.31 16.32
CA ASN A 728 -1.52 26.87 15.91
C ASN A 728 -2.59 25.77 16.02
N PRO A 729 -3.39 25.74 17.11
CA PRO A 729 -3.68 26.85 18.03
C PRO A 729 -2.53 27.23 18.99
N ALA A 730 -2.39 28.53 19.27
CA ALA A 730 -1.44 29.08 20.23
C ALA A 730 -2.11 29.41 21.56
N GLN A 731 -1.43 29.13 22.68
CA GLN A 731 -1.86 29.52 24.03
C GLN A 731 -1.15 30.80 24.46
N ASP A 732 0.10 30.68 24.93
CA ASP A 732 0.90 31.78 25.47
C ASP A 732 1.90 32.38 24.48
N LYS A 733 2.33 31.58 23.50
CA LYS A 733 3.34 31.96 22.53
C LYS A 733 3.03 31.38 21.16
N LEU A 734 3.28 32.20 20.14
CA LEU A 734 3.25 31.82 18.74
C LEU A 734 4.62 32.16 18.13
N MET A 735 5.19 31.26 17.35
CA MET A 735 6.38 31.50 16.54
C MET A 735 5.91 31.78 15.12
N MET A 736 6.20 32.98 14.61
CA MET A 736 6.12 33.24 13.18
C MET A 736 7.43 32.77 12.56
N GLU A 737 7.35 31.86 11.59
CA GLU A 737 8.51 31.52 10.77
C GLU A 737 8.34 32.18 9.41
N LEU A 738 9.41 32.88 9.01
CA LEU A 738 9.47 33.62 7.77
C LEU A 738 10.66 33.11 6.97
N ALA A 739 10.39 32.63 5.76
CA ALA A 739 11.43 32.27 4.81
C ALA A 739 11.57 33.38 3.76
N VAL A 740 12.77 33.90 3.58
CA VAL A 740 13.06 35.01 2.67
C VAL A 740 14.04 34.53 1.61
N ALA A 741 13.63 34.52 0.34
CA ALA A 741 14.44 33.96 -0.74
C ALA A 741 15.49 34.95 -1.31
N LYS A 742 15.23 36.25 -1.18
CA LYS A 742 16.10 37.36 -1.64
C LYS A 742 16.00 38.53 -0.67
N ASN A 743 16.98 39.42 -0.64
CA ASN A 743 16.92 40.60 0.22
C ASN A 743 15.62 41.39 -0.01
N THR A 744 14.73 41.42 0.98
CA THR A 744 13.35 41.90 0.81
C THR A 744 12.94 42.76 2.00
N GLY A 745 12.40 43.96 1.73
CA GLY A 745 11.71 44.79 2.70
C GLY A 745 10.33 44.21 3.03
N LEU A 746 10.03 44.00 4.31
CA LEU A 746 8.75 43.45 4.73
C LEU A 746 8.21 44.08 6.02
N SER A 747 6.88 44.07 6.12
CA SER A 747 6.13 44.42 7.33
C SER A 747 5.28 43.22 7.76
N ALA A 748 5.20 42.96 9.05
CA ALA A 748 4.41 41.88 9.62
C ALA A 748 3.45 42.42 10.69
N THR A 749 2.20 42.02 10.62
CA THR A 749 1.12 42.48 11.49
C THR A 749 0.23 41.32 11.91
N LEU A 750 -0.25 41.35 13.14
CA LEU A 750 -1.33 40.48 13.62
C LEU A 750 -2.64 41.27 13.64
N LEU A 751 -3.66 40.78 12.97
CA LEU A 751 -4.98 41.40 12.84
C LEU A 751 -6.04 40.57 13.59
N ASP A 752 -7.11 41.22 14.08
CA ASP A 752 -8.27 40.53 14.64
C ASP A 752 -9.19 40.01 13.52
N SER A 753 -10.27 39.30 13.89
CA SER A 753 -11.24 38.75 12.94
C SER A 753 -12.01 39.80 12.13
N LYS A 754 -11.96 41.08 12.52
CA LYS A 754 -12.55 42.23 11.81
C LYS A 754 -11.52 42.96 10.94
N GLY A 755 -10.26 42.50 10.92
CA GLY A 755 -9.16 43.11 10.17
C GLY A 755 -8.50 44.29 10.88
N ASN A 756 -8.82 44.57 12.15
CA ASN A 756 -8.14 45.63 12.90
C ASN A 756 -6.75 45.17 13.31
N LEU A 757 -5.78 46.09 13.27
CA LEU A 757 -4.43 45.83 13.77
C LEU A 757 -4.43 45.58 15.27
N VAL A 758 -3.91 44.44 15.68
CA VAL A 758 -3.72 44.06 17.09
C VAL A 758 -2.27 44.26 17.51
N ILE A 759 -1.32 43.78 16.70
CA ILE A 759 0.13 43.89 16.98
C ILE A 759 0.89 44.20 15.69
N GLN A 760 1.73 45.23 15.71
CA GLN A 760 2.78 45.43 14.70
C GLN A 760 4.02 44.62 15.10
N LEU A 761 4.37 43.60 14.31
CA LEU A 761 5.49 42.70 14.60
C LEU A 761 6.79 43.17 13.95
N ILE A 762 6.70 43.58 12.69
CA ILE A 762 7.82 44.08 11.90
C ILE A 762 7.32 45.30 11.13
N ASP A 763 8.03 46.40 11.19
CA ASP A 763 7.70 47.62 10.47
C ASP A 763 8.77 47.95 9.41
N GLY A 764 8.49 47.61 8.15
CA GLY A 764 9.30 48.01 6.99
C GLY A 764 10.78 47.60 7.02
N ARG A 765 11.15 46.49 7.67
CA ARG A 765 12.55 46.07 7.83
C ARG A 765 12.99 45.19 6.66
N HIS A 766 14.24 45.35 6.22
CA HIS A 766 14.86 44.48 5.22
C HIS A 766 15.45 43.23 5.87
N PHE A 767 15.20 42.08 5.24
CA PHE A 767 15.73 40.78 5.64
C PHE A 767 16.58 40.22 4.52
N ALA A 768 17.81 39.80 4.85
CA ALA A 768 18.66 39.04 3.94
C ALA A 768 18.01 37.68 3.63
N PRO A 769 18.45 36.97 2.58
CA PRO A 769 17.97 35.61 2.33
C PRO A 769 18.20 34.70 3.55
N GLY A 770 17.20 33.91 3.94
CA GLY A 770 17.28 33.01 5.09
C GLY A 770 15.94 32.79 5.78
N ASN A 771 15.97 31.94 6.81
CA ASN A 771 14.83 31.63 7.66
C ASN A 771 14.91 32.43 8.96
N TYR A 772 13.80 33.03 9.37
CA TYR A 772 13.71 33.87 10.55
C TYR A 772 12.55 33.40 11.41
N THR A 773 12.81 33.22 12.70
CA THR A 773 11.78 32.95 13.69
C THR A 773 11.54 34.19 14.54
N VAL A 774 10.31 34.66 14.58
CA VAL A 774 9.90 35.80 15.38
C VAL A 774 8.90 35.32 16.44
N PRO A 775 9.28 35.33 17.73
CA PRO A 775 8.37 34.97 18.79
C PRO A 775 7.33 36.08 19.00
N ILE A 776 6.07 35.68 19.16
CA ILE A 776 4.90 36.53 19.38
C ILE A 776 4.30 36.12 20.73
N ASP A 777 4.21 37.08 21.66
CA ASP A 777 3.55 36.86 22.95
C ASP A 777 2.03 36.97 22.77
N THR A 778 1.33 35.85 22.94
CA THR A 778 -0.13 35.77 22.75
C THR A 778 -0.88 35.82 24.09
N ARG A 779 -0.19 35.94 25.23
CA ARG A 779 -0.81 35.96 26.58
C ARG A 779 -1.77 37.11 26.81
N ARG A 780 -1.75 38.16 25.99
CA ARG A 780 -2.68 39.30 26.07
C ARG A 780 -3.84 39.23 25.08
N LEU A 781 -3.84 38.23 24.19
CA LEU A 781 -4.89 38.05 23.19
C LEU A 781 -6.06 37.25 23.77
N SER A 782 -7.30 37.63 23.46
CA SER A 782 -8.48 36.84 23.84
C SER A 782 -8.63 35.60 22.96
N ASN A 783 -9.32 34.56 23.45
CA ASN A 783 -9.66 33.38 22.65
C ASN A 783 -10.38 33.80 21.37
N GLY A 784 -9.96 33.27 20.23
CA GLY A 784 -10.52 33.66 18.93
C GLY A 784 -9.57 33.49 17.76
N VAL A 785 -10.05 33.91 16.59
CA VAL A 785 -9.30 33.87 15.32
C VAL A 785 -8.62 35.21 15.07
N TYR A 786 -7.34 35.14 14.72
CA TYR A 786 -6.50 36.25 14.30
C TYR A 786 -5.90 35.94 12.93
N PHE A 787 -5.38 36.97 12.26
CA PHE A 787 -4.71 36.83 10.97
C PHE A 787 -3.31 37.42 11.05
N LEU A 788 -2.31 36.55 10.93
CA LEU A 788 -0.91 36.95 10.80
C LEU A 788 -0.66 37.30 9.33
N GLN A 789 -0.33 38.55 9.05
CA GLN A 789 -0.11 39.04 7.71
C GLN A 789 1.31 39.55 7.56
N VAL A 790 2.00 39.10 6.51
CA VAL A 790 3.31 39.62 6.08
C VAL A 790 3.15 40.24 4.70
N ARG A 791 3.63 41.46 4.53
CA ARG A 791 3.59 42.20 3.26
C ARG A 791 4.99 42.59 2.83
N THR A 792 5.23 42.51 1.53
CA THR A 792 6.37 43.08 0.80
C THR A 792 5.82 44.08 -0.22
N GLU A 793 6.69 44.70 -1.01
CA GLU A 793 6.25 45.56 -2.13
C GLU A 793 5.45 44.81 -3.20
N GLN A 794 5.64 43.49 -3.34
CA GLN A 794 5.08 42.69 -4.43
C GLN A 794 4.06 41.63 -3.98
N THR A 795 4.09 41.24 -2.70
CA THR A 795 3.33 40.09 -2.19
C THR A 795 2.75 40.38 -0.81
N ALA A 796 1.54 39.90 -0.55
CA ALA A 796 0.98 39.85 0.80
C ALA A 796 0.58 38.40 1.12
N LEU A 797 1.16 37.84 2.19
CA LEU A 797 0.80 36.53 2.73
C LEU A 797 -0.01 36.71 3.99
N THR A 798 -1.06 35.89 4.16
CA THR A 798 -1.88 35.88 5.37
C THR A 798 -2.03 34.44 5.87
N ARG A 799 -1.87 34.23 7.18
CA ARG A 799 -2.10 32.96 7.87
C ARG A 799 -3.13 33.16 8.97
N ARG A 800 -4.10 32.24 9.04
CA ARG A 800 -5.10 32.19 10.10
C ARG A 800 -4.46 31.62 11.36
N ILE A 801 -4.56 32.33 12.46
CA ILE A 801 -4.06 31.95 13.79
C ILE A 801 -5.25 31.75 14.72
N MET A 802 -5.26 30.66 15.48
CA MET A 802 -6.24 30.42 16.54
C MET A 802 -5.56 30.62 17.89
N ILE A 803 -6.16 31.44 18.76
CA ILE A 803 -5.75 31.57 20.16
C ILE A 803 -6.75 30.81 21.04
N LEU A 804 -6.25 29.86 21.83
CA LEU A 804 -7.02 29.06 22.78
C LEU A 804 -6.33 29.12 24.16
N LYS A 805 -6.97 29.74 25.14
CA LYS A 805 -6.56 29.79 26.54
C LYS A 805 -7.56 29.10 27.44
#